data_AF-A0A2C9L9V4-F1
#
_entry.id   AF-A0A2C9L9V4-F1
#
_cell.length_a   1.000
_cell.length_b   1.000
_cell.length_c   1.000
_cell.angle_alpha   90.00
_cell.angle_beta   90.00
_cell.angle_gamma   90.00
#
_symmetry.space_group_name_H-M   'P 1'
#
loop_
_entity.id
_entity.type
_entity.pdbx_description
1 polymer ?
#
loop_
_entity_poly.entity_id
_entity_poly.type
_entity_poly.pdbx_seq_one_letter_code
_entity_poly.pdbx_strand_id
1 'polypeptide(L)'
;MTRDARVELKMSEILQNDEANSTTKEIEMDEQEHEDVEGDDHDHEDISQKSQSSSDSSENEDEEESELHSKIDTLSTQISQNPFIYDNHIEKIKLLKQLGDLYRLRDARADMSKHFPLTEELWLDWLRDEIPLISEDKDKKRVEELFEKAFGDYQSVPVWLEYVQYAIGLMKEKNGLPLVRDAFERALSAVGLHVSQGSNIWDAYREFENAILSGLIPQPGAVVTKEDEEAFALQNQKVHQLFKRQLAVPLLYMQNTLDEYKEWLGEDIIDINTQKAFDKAFEKLQHLQAFEDKLINSEIPQLQTYQEYIQYELKSEDPSRIQCIFERALKENCLNTDLWLQYTTYMDKLKLKEQIESVYERAVRNCPWSSQLWVKYLLAMERQSAQFEKMKGLAERALLVGFSQASDYLSVWCQYCDYLKRLINWDADHEETLETFRLSTQSAVNYMFENFGNEGDPGAVLQQYLSFVEAKFCKNMERAREIWNEVMQAGHGAEAAMWLQYYRLERMFGDSKHCRRILQKALNSVTDWPESITQAYIQFEREEGNLEQYDMAVLKCEAQLERINERRAQSEQSQQELKTKDQQARGEKTFPKKRKQVEAKYGGAGDSGLQKKRKVKLTKNMGRLFTFSRALEVCDSAEPAVKKVKEEIKEELQEENPTSDKQEDSSRVISEEESNSRVILHGESVKHDPSKDNITVFVSNLDFSVEDEIVKGFFEKCGEITNIRLVRNYKGKSKGFGYVEFTDSNAVLKALKLDREFINGRPVFVSRCEDRSVAKSQPLKVNSQEKKSRFITFLPEKRRAALSHFYQRKEEQL
;
A
#
# COMPACT_ATOMS: atom_id res chain seq x y z
N MET A 1 6.20 27.49 -51.02
CA MET A 1 5.95 26.03 -51.17
C MET A 1 7.15 25.34 -50.55
N THR A 2 7.14 25.30 -49.23
CA THR A 2 8.33 25.42 -48.39
C THR A 2 7.99 24.89 -47.00
N ARG A 3 8.89 24.07 -46.44
CA ARG A 3 9.13 23.88 -45.00
C ARG A 3 8.14 23.13 -44.09
N ASP A 4 6.97 22.68 -44.56
CA ASP A 4 6.02 21.98 -43.67
C ASP A 4 6.15 20.44 -43.57
N ALA A 5 7.04 19.79 -44.34
CA ALA A 5 7.18 18.33 -44.33
C ALA A 5 8.34 17.79 -43.46
N ARG A 6 9.00 18.63 -42.66
CA ARG A 6 10.19 18.24 -41.85
C ARG A 6 9.93 18.14 -40.35
N VAL A 7 8.67 18.31 -39.93
CA VAL A 7 8.25 18.26 -38.51
C VAL A 7 7.52 16.96 -38.18
N GLU A 8 6.85 16.31 -39.15
CA GLU A 8 6.13 15.03 -38.93
C GLU A 8 7.03 13.79 -38.80
N LEU A 9 8.32 13.88 -39.12
CA LEU A 9 9.25 12.74 -39.09
C LEU A 9 10.15 12.68 -37.83
N LYS A 10 9.92 13.53 -36.82
CA LYS A 10 10.76 13.58 -35.61
C LYS A 10 10.10 13.15 -34.30
N MET A 11 8.81 12.80 -34.31
CA MET A 11 8.14 12.26 -33.12
C MET A 11 7.99 10.73 -33.14
N SER A 12 8.02 10.08 -34.30
CA SER A 12 8.05 8.61 -34.40
C SER A 12 9.43 7.99 -34.13
N GLU A 13 10.52 8.76 -34.28
CA GLU A 13 11.91 8.29 -34.05
C GLU A 13 12.39 8.44 -32.59
N ILE A 14 11.57 8.96 -31.68
CA ILE A 14 11.91 9.09 -30.25
C ILE A 14 11.35 7.91 -29.42
N LEU A 15 10.55 7.02 -30.02
CA LEU A 15 10.00 5.82 -29.37
C LEU A 15 10.64 4.50 -29.84
N GLN A 16 11.73 4.54 -30.63
CA GLN A 16 12.40 3.32 -31.14
C GLN A 16 13.93 3.30 -31.03
N ASN A 17 14.57 4.22 -30.28
CA ASN A 17 16.03 4.29 -30.20
C ASN A 17 16.62 3.97 -28.81
N ASP A 18 16.16 2.85 -28.21
CA ASP A 18 16.85 2.21 -27.07
C ASP A 18 17.32 0.77 -27.35
N GLU A 19 17.19 0.25 -28.58
CA GLU A 19 17.66 -1.10 -28.93
C GLU A 19 18.96 -1.17 -29.77
N ALA A 20 19.64 -0.05 -30.03
CA ALA A 20 20.83 -0.07 -30.87
C ALA A 20 22.00 0.74 -30.29
N ASN A 21 22.62 0.24 -29.21
CA ASN A 21 24.02 0.56 -28.93
C ASN A 21 24.71 -0.50 -28.07
N SER A 22 25.04 -1.63 -28.70
CA SER A 22 26.16 -2.49 -28.29
C SER A 22 26.65 -3.25 -29.53
N THR A 23 27.40 -2.56 -30.39
CA THR A 23 28.12 -3.23 -31.48
C THR A 23 29.46 -3.71 -30.93
N THR A 24 29.53 -5.03 -30.82
CA THR A 24 30.70 -5.89 -30.68
C THR A 24 31.85 -5.44 -31.59
N LYS A 25 33.05 -5.32 -31.00
CA LYS A 25 34.31 -5.36 -31.76
C LYS A 25 34.74 -6.83 -31.85
N GLU A 26 34.59 -7.40 -33.04
CA GLU A 26 35.22 -8.65 -33.43
C GLU A 26 36.74 -8.45 -33.56
N ILE A 27 37.49 -9.36 -32.94
CA ILE A 27 38.89 -9.66 -33.28
C ILE A 27 38.90 -11.17 -33.51
N GLU A 28 39.08 -11.56 -34.77
CA GLU A 28 39.41 -12.90 -35.23
C GLU A 28 40.72 -13.38 -34.59
N MET A 29 40.81 -14.68 -34.26
CA MET A 29 42.01 -15.51 -34.50
C MET A 29 41.77 -16.98 -34.10
N ASP A 30 41.75 -17.83 -35.14
CA ASP A 30 42.28 -19.18 -35.29
C ASP A 30 41.91 -20.30 -34.29
N GLU A 31 40.93 -21.12 -34.71
CA GLU A 31 40.92 -22.57 -34.38
C GLU A 31 41.76 -23.31 -35.43
N GLN A 32 42.80 -24.00 -34.97
CA GLN A 32 43.54 -25.00 -35.75
C GLN A 32 43.03 -26.41 -35.42
N GLU A 33 42.68 -27.08 -36.52
CA GLU A 33 42.51 -28.51 -36.79
C GLU A 33 43.17 -29.50 -35.82
N HIS A 34 42.44 -30.58 -35.52
CA HIS A 34 42.95 -31.95 -35.71
C HIS A 34 41.81 -32.95 -35.92
N GLU A 35 41.69 -33.40 -37.18
CA GLU A 35 41.04 -34.65 -37.58
C GLU A 35 41.95 -35.86 -37.25
N ASP A 36 41.31 -37.04 -37.23
CA ASP A 36 41.79 -38.42 -37.52
C ASP A 36 41.35 -39.42 -36.43
N VAL A 37 40.33 -40.29 -36.61
CA VAL A 37 40.09 -41.40 -37.56
C VAL A 37 40.62 -42.77 -37.06
N GLU A 38 39.66 -43.71 -36.96
CA GLU A 38 39.74 -45.19 -37.14
C GLU A 38 40.14 -46.21 -36.05
N GLY A 39 39.35 -47.30 -36.06
CA GLY A 39 39.68 -48.68 -35.67
C GLY A 39 39.10 -49.13 -34.33
N ASP A 40 38.44 -50.28 -34.15
CA ASP A 40 38.25 -51.47 -35.00
C ASP A 40 37.20 -52.37 -34.29
N ASP A 41 36.59 -53.26 -35.07
CA ASP A 41 35.48 -54.16 -34.74
C ASP A 41 35.76 -55.15 -33.58
N HIS A 42 34.72 -55.48 -32.79
CA HIS A 42 34.50 -56.87 -32.38
C HIS A 42 33.03 -57.15 -31.99
N ASP A 43 32.39 -57.94 -32.86
CA ASP A 43 31.13 -58.63 -32.66
C ASP A 43 31.22 -59.67 -31.53
N HIS A 44 30.16 -59.76 -30.71
CA HIS A 44 29.75 -61.02 -30.11
C HIS A 44 28.21 -61.10 -30.04
N GLU A 45 27.69 -62.14 -30.71
CA GLU A 45 26.29 -62.52 -30.82
C GLU A 45 25.66 -62.99 -29.50
N ASP A 46 24.49 -62.42 -29.20
CA ASP A 46 23.18 -63.07 -28.98
C ASP A 46 22.98 -64.09 -27.83
N ILE A 47 22.20 -63.70 -26.80
CA ILE A 47 21.15 -64.55 -26.17
C ILE A 47 19.98 -63.67 -25.67
N SER A 48 18.88 -63.73 -26.43
CA SER A 48 17.45 -63.59 -26.07
C SER A 48 17.03 -63.18 -24.64
N GLN A 49 16.15 -62.18 -24.52
CA GLN A 49 14.70 -62.41 -24.34
C GLN A 49 13.89 -61.09 -24.41
N LYS A 50 12.89 -61.10 -25.30
CA LYS A 50 11.84 -60.08 -25.41
C LYS A 50 11.07 -59.96 -24.08
N SER A 51 10.96 -58.75 -23.57
CA SER A 51 9.69 -58.26 -23.04
C SER A 51 9.43 -56.88 -23.64
N GLN A 52 8.28 -56.75 -24.29
CA GLN A 52 7.82 -55.56 -25.00
C GLN A 52 7.19 -54.56 -24.03
N SER A 53 7.26 -53.30 -24.46
CA SER A 53 6.36 -52.17 -24.20
C SER A 53 6.36 -51.48 -22.83
N SER A 54 7.05 -50.34 -22.76
CA SER A 54 6.51 -49.09 -22.20
C SER A 54 7.12 -47.92 -22.98
N SER A 55 6.53 -47.59 -24.13
CA SER A 55 6.93 -46.46 -24.99
C SER A 55 5.73 -45.55 -25.25
N ASP A 56 4.89 -45.36 -24.25
CA ASP A 56 3.62 -44.60 -24.35
C ASP A 56 3.53 -43.46 -23.33
N SER A 57 4.64 -43.17 -22.63
CA SER A 57 4.71 -42.14 -21.58
C SER A 57 5.64 -40.97 -21.92
N SER A 58 6.49 -41.07 -22.95
CA SER A 58 7.34 -39.95 -23.38
C SER A 58 6.64 -38.98 -24.33
N GLU A 59 5.74 -39.46 -25.20
CA GLU A 59 5.04 -38.59 -26.17
C GLU A 59 4.06 -37.62 -25.46
N ASN A 60 3.49 -38.01 -24.32
CA ASN A 60 2.59 -37.15 -23.55
C ASN A 60 3.34 -36.06 -22.76
N GLU A 61 4.56 -36.33 -22.28
CA GLU A 61 5.39 -35.33 -21.57
C GLU A 61 5.88 -34.23 -22.53
N ASP A 62 6.28 -34.62 -23.75
CA ASP A 62 6.71 -33.68 -24.79
C ASP A 62 5.57 -32.76 -25.28
N GLU A 63 4.33 -33.28 -25.35
CA GLU A 63 3.13 -32.48 -25.68
C GLU A 63 2.79 -31.48 -24.58
N GLU A 64 2.84 -31.90 -23.30
CA GLU A 64 2.57 -31.04 -22.15
C GLU A 64 3.61 -29.91 -22.01
N GLU A 65 4.90 -30.19 -22.20
CA GLU A 65 5.96 -29.17 -22.20
C GLU A 65 5.79 -28.17 -23.37
N SER A 66 5.43 -28.65 -24.56
CA SER A 66 5.16 -27.81 -25.73
C SER A 66 3.99 -26.85 -25.51
N GLU A 67 2.91 -27.33 -24.89
CA GLU A 67 1.78 -26.47 -24.50
C GLU A 67 2.18 -25.38 -23.49
N LEU A 68 3.03 -25.71 -22.51
CA LEU A 68 3.53 -24.76 -21.52
C LEU A 68 4.38 -23.68 -22.19
N HIS A 69 5.28 -24.05 -23.12
CA HIS A 69 6.07 -23.09 -23.90
C HIS A 69 5.18 -22.16 -24.72
N SER A 70 4.16 -22.68 -25.40
CA SER A 70 3.20 -21.87 -26.17
C SER A 70 2.44 -20.86 -25.31
N LYS A 71 2.02 -21.26 -24.10
CA LYS A 71 1.37 -20.37 -23.12
C LYS A 71 2.33 -19.27 -22.65
N ILE A 72 3.60 -19.60 -22.38
CA ILE A 72 4.63 -18.64 -21.97
C ILE A 72 4.91 -17.60 -23.08
N ASP A 73 4.96 -18.02 -24.34
CA ASP A 73 5.19 -17.11 -25.47
C ASP A 73 3.99 -16.16 -25.67
N THR A 74 2.78 -16.68 -25.49
CA THR A 74 1.55 -15.88 -25.51
C THR A 74 1.57 -14.83 -24.39
N LEU A 75 1.88 -15.24 -23.16
CA LEU A 75 2.01 -14.32 -22.02
C LEU A 75 3.12 -13.30 -22.23
N SER A 76 4.25 -13.71 -22.81
CA SER A 76 5.36 -12.79 -23.13
C SER A 76 4.96 -11.72 -24.13
N THR A 77 4.15 -12.09 -25.13
CA THR A 77 3.58 -11.14 -26.10
C THR A 77 2.58 -10.18 -25.44
N GLN A 78 1.76 -10.67 -24.51
CA GLN A 78 0.83 -9.81 -23.78
C GLN A 78 1.55 -8.84 -22.83
N ILE A 79 2.61 -9.30 -22.15
CA ILE A 79 3.43 -8.46 -21.28
C ILE A 79 4.19 -7.40 -22.08
N SER A 80 4.72 -7.73 -23.27
CA SER A 80 5.39 -6.73 -24.11
C SER A 80 4.43 -5.66 -24.64
N GLN A 81 3.15 -6.02 -24.87
CA GLN A 81 2.11 -5.05 -25.23
C GLN A 81 1.66 -4.19 -24.04
N ASN A 82 1.55 -4.78 -22.85
CA ASN A 82 1.17 -4.07 -21.63
C ASN A 82 1.88 -4.66 -20.40
N PRO A 83 3.01 -4.08 -19.97
CA PRO A 83 3.77 -4.56 -18.82
C PRO A 83 3.05 -4.42 -17.47
N PHE A 84 1.95 -3.65 -17.42
CA PHE A 84 1.23 -3.29 -16.20
C PHE A 84 0.12 -4.28 -15.83
N ILE A 85 0.06 -5.46 -16.45
CA ILE A 85 -0.87 -6.54 -16.10
C ILE A 85 -0.19 -7.49 -15.10
N TYR A 86 -0.50 -7.34 -13.81
CA TYR A 86 0.11 -8.12 -12.73
C TYR A 86 -0.08 -9.64 -12.88
N ASP A 87 -1.30 -10.09 -13.17
CA ASP A 87 -1.65 -11.51 -13.23
C ASP A 87 -0.87 -12.26 -14.32
N ASN A 88 -0.60 -11.60 -15.46
CA ASN A 88 0.17 -12.18 -16.56
C ASN A 88 1.61 -12.50 -16.13
N HIS A 89 2.24 -11.62 -15.34
CA HIS A 89 3.57 -11.87 -14.79
C HIS A 89 3.57 -13.06 -13.81
N ILE A 90 2.58 -13.11 -12.91
CA ILE A 90 2.44 -14.22 -11.95
C ILE A 90 2.26 -15.56 -12.67
N GLU A 91 1.39 -15.62 -13.67
CA GLU A 91 1.15 -16.84 -14.43
C GLU A 91 2.41 -17.26 -15.19
N LYS A 92 3.10 -16.33 -15.86
CA LYS A 92 4.36 -16.61 -16.55
C LYS A 92 5.43 -17.15 -15.60
N ILE A 93 5.62 -16.54 -14.44
CA ILE A 93 6.57 -16.99 -13.41
C ILE A 93 6.20 -18.40 -12.93
N LYS A 94 4.92 -18.68 -12.71
CA LYS A 94 4.45 -20.00 -12.29
C LYS A 94 4.76 -21.08 -13.33
N LEU A 95 4.47 -20.82 -14.61
CA LEU A 95 4.72 -21.77 -15.69
C LEU A 95 6.23 -22.01 -15.89
N LEU A 96 7.05 -20.96 -15.86
CA LEU A 96 8.51 -21.07 -15.94
C LEU A 96 9.10 -21.87 -14.77
N LYS A 97 8.55 -21.71 -13.57
CA LYS A 97 8.93 -22.49 -12.40
C LYS A 97 8.53 -23.97 -12.53
N GLN A 98 7.40 -24.27 -13.17
CA GLN A 98 6.96 -25.64 -13.47
C GLN A 98 7.88 -26.34 -14.47
N LEU A 99 8.37 -25.61 -15.49
CA LEU A 99 9.32 -26.12 -16.48
C LEU A 99 10.77 -26.25 -15.97
N GLY A 100 11.10 -25.65 -14.82
CA GLY A 100 12.47 -25.62 -14.31
C GLY A 100 13.44 -24.75 -15.11
N ASP A 101 12.94 -23.85 -15.97
CA ASP A 101 13.77 -22.89 -16.73
C ASP A 101 14.21 -21.73 -15.82
N LEU A 102 15.31 -21.95 -15.09
CA LEU A 102 15.83 -21.00 -14.10
C LEU A 102 16.28 -19.66 -14.71
N TYR A 103 16.75 -19.65 -15.97
CA TYR A 103 17.23 -18.43 -16.61
C TYR A 103 16.06 -17.52 -16.96
N ARG A 104 15.07 -18.04 -17.70
CA ARG A 104 13.87 -17.27 -18.05
C ARG A 104 13.04 -16.90 -16.82
N LEU A 105 13.01 -17.76 -15.80
CA LEU A 105 12.34 -17.48 -14.53
C LEU A 105 12.94 -16.25 -13.83
N ARG A 106 14.28 -16.15 -13.79
CA ARG A 106 14.98 -15.00 -13.21
C ARG A 106 14.65 -13.71 -13.96
N ASP A 107 14.68 -13.75 -15.29
CA ASP A 107 14.36 -12.59 -16.12
C ASP A 107 12.90 -12.14 -15.95
N ALA A 108 11.96 -13.09 -15.91
CA ALA A 108 10.54 -12.80 -15.69
C ALA A 108 10.29 -12.14 -14.32
N ARG A 109 10.94 -12.63 -13.25
CA ARG A 109 10.85 -12.03 -11.91
C ARG A 109 11.49 -10.64 -11.86
N ALA A 110 12.64 -10.48 -12.49
CA ALA A 110 13.32 -9.20 -12.58
C ALA A 110 12.45 -8.17 -13.32
N ASP A 111 11.81 -8.57 -14.41
CA ASP A 111 10.94 -7.71 -15.19
C ASP A 111 9.69 -7.28 -14.40
N MET A 112 9.01 -8.24 -13.77
CA MET A 112 7.88 -7.95 -12.88
C MET A 112 8.26 -6.97 -11.77
N SER A 113 9.43 -7.17 -11.13
CA SER A 113 9.89 -6.32 -10.02
C SER A 113 10.14 -4.86 -10.42
N LYS A 114 10.44 -4.57 -11.70
CA LYS A 114 10.59 -3.19 -12.18
C LYS A 114 9.29 -2.40 -12.10
N HIS A 115 8.17 -3.06 -12.38
CA HIS A 115 6.86 -2.43 -12.46
C HIS A 115 6.08 -2.50 -11.14
N PHE A 116 6.20 -3.62 -10.42
CA PHE A 116 5.39 -3.89 -9.23
C PHE A 116 6.26 -4.09 -7.99
N PRO A 117 5.89 -3.51 -6.84
CA PRO A 117 6.37 -3.97 -5.55
C PRO A 117 5.93 -5.42 -5.34
N LEU A 118 6.86 -6.31 -4.97
CA LEU A 118 6.55 -7.71 -4.72
C LEU A 118 6.21 -7.93 -3.25
N THR A 119 5.31 -8.87 -2.98
CA THR A 119 4.94 -9.26 -1.62
C THR A 119 6.07 -10.05 -0.96
N GLU A 120 5.97 -10.26 0.36
CA GLU A 120 7.01 -11.01 1.06
C GLU A 120 7.14 -12.45 0.54
N GLU A 121 6.00 -13.07 0.16
CA GLU A 121 5.97 -14.44 -0.33
C GLU A 121 6.71 -14.56 -1.66
N LEU A 122 6.52 -13.60 -2.57
CA LEU A 122 7.19 -13.57 -3.87
C LEU A 122 8.68 -13.34 -3.72
N TRP A 123 9.10 -12.42 -2.84
CA TRP A 123 10.51 -12.19 -2.56
C TRP A 123 11.18 -13.42 -1.93
N LEU A 124 10.55 -14.03 -0.92
CA LEU A 124 11.06 -15.23 -0.28
C LEU A 124 11.13 -16.42 -1.25
N ASP A 125 10.14 -16.59 -2.11
CA ASP A 125 10.14 -17.63 -3.14
C ASP A 125 11.32 -17.45 -4.12
N TRP A 126 11.58 -16.21 -4.56
CA TRP A 126 12.72 -15.92 -5.40
C TRP A 126 14.06 -16.14 -4.68
N LEU A 127 14.22 -15.59 -3.48
CA LEU A 127 15.45 -15.72 -2.69
C LEU A 127 15.79 -17.20 -2.42
N ARG A 128 14.78 -18.02 -2.11
CA ARG A 128 14.97 -19.46 -1.83
C ARG A 128 15.34 -20.27 -3.06
N ASP A 129 14.95 -19.82 -4.26
CA ASP A 129 15.40 -20.45 -5.50
C ASP A 129 16.85 -20.02 -5.85
N GLU A 130 17.26 -18.79 -5.53
CA GLU A 130 18.59 -18.25 -5.88
C GLU A 130 19.70 -18.63 -4.90
N ILE A 131 19.44 -18.66 -3.59
CA ILE A 131 20.45 -18.95 -2.56
C ILE A 131 21.16 -20.31 -2.78
N PRO A 132 20.46 -21.41 -3.11
CA PRO A 132 21.11 -22.69 -3.38
C PRO A 132 21.99 -22.72 -4.64
N LEU A 133 21.80 -21.76 -5.56
CA LEU A 133 22.51 -21.68 -6.84
C LEU A 133 23.84 -20.90 -6.73
N ILE A 134 24.21 -20.44 -5.53
CA ILE A 134 25.46 -19.70 -5.32
C ILE A 134 26.65 -20.63 -5.45
N SER A 135 27.49 -20.40 -6.46
CA SER A 135 28.76 -21.11 -6.66
C SER A 135 29.97 -20.20 -6.64
N GLU A 136 29.80 -18.94 -7.08
CA GLU A 136 30.89 -17.97 -7.24
C GLU A 136 30.58 -16.66 -6.49
N ASP A 137 31.61 -15.84 -6.25
CA ASP A 137 31.47 -14.52 -5.62
C ASP A 137 30.51 -13.58 -6.37
N LYS A 138 30.39 -13.75 -7.70
CA LYS A 138 29.42 -12.99 -8.52
C LYS A 138 27.98 -13.32 -8.14
N ASP A 139 27.69 -14.58 -7.83
CA ASP A 139 26.35 -15.04 -7.46
C ASP A 139 25.99 -14.55 -6.06
N LYS A 140 26.99 -14.51 -5.17
CA LYS A 140 26.87 -13.92 -3.83
C LYS A 140 26.45 -12.45 -3.92
N LYS A 141 27.18 -11.65 -4.70
CA LYS A 141 26.86 -10.24 -4.90
C LYS A 141 25.46 -10.05 -5.50
N ARG A 142 25.07 -10.90 -6.46
CA ARG A 142 23.71 -10.89 -7.05
C ARG A 142 22.63 -11.13 -5.99
N VAL A 143 22.82 -12.10 -5.09
CA VAL A 143 21.87 -12.39 -4.01
C VAL A 143 21.82 -11.28 -2.97
N GLU A 144 22.96 -10.66 -2.63
CA GLU A 144 23.00 -9.47 -1.77
C GLU A 144 22.21 -8.30 -2.38
N GLU A 145 22.40 -8.03 -3.68
CA GLU A 145 21.60 -7.03 -4.42
C GLU A 145 20.10 -7.39 -4.46
N LEU A 146 19.78 -8.69 -4.49
CA LEU A 146 18.40 -9.17 -4.46
C LEU A 146 17.73 -8.92 -3.10
N PHE A 147 18.46 -9.10 -1.99
CA PHE A 147 17.98 -8.72 -0.66
C PHE A 147 17.75 -7.22 -0.54
N GLU A 148 18.66 -6.38 -1.03
CA GLU A 148 18.48 -4.92 -0.99
C GLU A 148 17.24 -4.47 -1.78
N LYS A 149 16.94 -5.13 -2.91
CA LYS A 149 15.67 -4.91 -3.63
C LYS A 149 14.46 -5.35 -2.80
N ALA A 150 14.52 -6.52 -2.17
CA ALA A 150 13.43 -7.03 -1.34
C ALA A 150 13.13 -6.13 -0.13
N PHE A 151 14.16 -5.54 0.50
CA PHE A 151 13.98 -4.57 1.58
C PHE A 151 13.32 -3.27 1.11
N GLY A 152 13.41 -2.95 -0.18
CA GLY A 152 12.90 -1.73 -0.78
C GLY A 152 11.38 -1.70 -1.01
N ASP A 153 10.68 -2.83 -1.00
CA ASP A 153 9.25 -2.87 -1.32
C ASP A 153 8.36 -2.67 -0.08
N TYR A 154 8.47 -3.59 0.89
CA TYR A 154 7.70 -3.54 2.14
C TYR A 154 8.54 -4.01 3.33
N GLN A 155 8.21 -3.50 4.51
CA GLN A 155 8.78 -3.99 5.75
C GLN A 155 8.40 -5.47 5.98
N SER A 156 9.39 -6.36 5.98
CA SER A 156 9.18 -7.81 6.14
C SER A 156 10.16 -8.45 7.12
N VAL A 157 9.65 -8.85 8.29
CA VAL A 157 10.44 -9.60 9.30
C VAL A 157 10.96 -10.93 8.73
N PRO A 158 10.17 -11.73 8.00
CA PRO A 158 10.66 -13.00 7.45
C PRO A 158 11.75 -12.85 6.39
N VAL A 159 11.72 -11.81 5.55
CA VAL A 159 12.81 -11.53 4.59
C VAL A 159 14.11 -11.17 5.34
N TRP A 160 14.02 -10.37 6.42
CA TRP A 160 15.19 -10.09 7.28
C TRP A 160 15.73 -11.34 7.98
N LEU A 161 14.87 -12.25 8.42
CA LEU A 161 15.30 -13.52 8.99
C LEU A 161 16.04 -14.38 7.95
N GLU A 162 15.55 -14.43 6.71
CA GLU A 162 16.20 -15.14 5.61
C GLU A 162 17.58 -14.51 5.28
N TYR A 163 17.68 -13.18 5.29
CA TYR A 163 18.95 -12.46 5.09
C TYR A 163 19.97 -12.77 6.20
N VAL A 164 19.53 -12.77 7.45
CA VAL A 164 20.37 -13.12 8.58
C VAL A 164 20.83 -14.58 8.50
N GLN A 165 19.95 -15.51 8.13
CA GLN A 165 20.31 -16.92 7.93
C GLN A 165 21.33 -17.09 6.80
N TYR A 166 21.12 -16.39 5.70
CA TYR A 166 22.06 -16.31 4.60
C TYR A 166 23.43 -15.80 5.06
N ALA A 167 23.48 -14.68 5.80
CA ALA A 167 24.72 -14.12 6.34
C ALA A 167 25.43 -15.10 7.28
N ILE A 168 24.69 -15.86 8.11
CA ILE A 168 25.25 -16.91 8.97
C ILE A 168 25.93 -18.01 8.12
N GLY A 169 25.35 -18.38 6.98
CA GLY A 169 25.95 -19.31 6.01
C GLY A 169 27.33 -18.90 5.54
N LEU A 170 27.57 -17.60 5.42
CA LEU A 170 28.84 -17.00 4.95
C LEU A 170 29.88 -16.81 6.06
N MET A 171 29.57 -17.18 7.30
CA MET A 171 30.42 -16.90 8.47
C MET A 171 31.80 -17.57 8.42
N LYS A 172 31.98 -18.62 7.62
CA LYS A 172 33.27 -19.29 7.44
C LYS A 172 34.31 -18.43 6.70
N GLU A 173 33.87 -17.37 6.02
CA GLU A 173 34.74 -16.45 5.31
C GLU A 173 35.54 -15.52 6.25
N LYS A 174 36.58 -14.87 5.72
CA LYS A 174 37.35 -13.87 6.47
C LYS A 174 36.43 -12.74 6.91
N ASN A 175 36.46 -12.38 8.20
CA ASN A 175 35.58 -11.38 8.82
C ASN A 175 34.07 -11.69 8.75
N GLY A 176 33.66 -12.97 8.61
CA GLY A 176 32.25 -13.35 8.54
C GLY A 176 31.44 -13.03 9.81
N LEU A 177 32.04 -13.13 11.00
CA LEU A 177 31.32 -12.87 12.27
C LEU A 177 30.85 -11.39 12.42
N PRO A 178 31.69 -10.38 12.16
CA PRO A 178 31.23 -8.99 12.05
C PRO A 178 30.08 -8.77 11.07
N LEU A 179 30.12 -9.40 9.88
CA LEU A 179 29.06 -9.26 8.86
C LEU A 179 27.71 -9.79 9.35
N VAL A 180 27.70 -10.94 10.04
CA VAL A 180 26.46 -11.48 10.62
C VAL A 180 25.88 -10.53 11.66
N ARG A 181 26.73 -9.94 12.51
CA ARG A 181 26.29 -8.97 13.52
C ARG A 181 25.74 -7.69 12.88
N ASP A 182 26.39 -7.21 11.83
CA ASP A 182 25.88 -6.06 11.06
C ASP A 182 24.51 -6.36 10.44
N ALA A 183 24.34 -7.55 9.86
CA ALA A 183 23.05 -8.00 9.33
C ALA A 183 21.94 -8.00 10.40
N PHE A 184 22.23 -8.49 11.61
CA PHE A 184 21.30 -8.41 12.73
C PHE A 184 20.99 -6.99 13.18
N GLU A 185 21.98 -6.11 13.28
CA GLU A 185 21.76 -4.71 13.68
C GLU A 185 20.96 -3.94 12.61
N ARG A 186 21.21 -4.20 11.32
CA ARG A 186 20.37 -3.70 10.23
C ARG A 186 18.93 -4.19 10.35
N ALA A 187 18.73 -5.48 10.62
CA ALA A 187 17.40 -6.06 10.84
C ALA A 187 16.69 -5.44 12.06
N LEU A 188 17.40 -5.23 13.17
CA LEU A 188 16.85 -4.58 14.36
C LEU A 188 16.46 -3.13 14.11
N SER A 189 17.28 -2.39 13.36
CA SER A 189 16.97 -1.01 12.94
C SER A 189 15.72 -0.96 12.07
N ALA A 190 15.58 -1.90 11.12
CA ALA A 190 14.47 -1.94 10.19
C ALA A 190 13.17 -2.44 10.82
N VAL A 191 13.20 -3.53 11.60
CA VAL A 191 11.99 -4.24 12.07
C VAL A 191 11.98 -4.60 13.56
N GLY A 192 13.02 -4.25 14.31
CA GLY A 192 13.13 -4.60 15.74
C GLY A 192 12.09 -3.93 16.65
N LEU A 193 11.41 -2.87 16.17
CA LEU A 193 10.30 -2.20 16.85
C LEU A 193 8.91 -2.74 16.48
N HIS A 194 8.84 -3.72 15.56
CA HIS A 194 7.57 -4.30 15.13
C HIS A 194 6.90 -5.04 16.29
N VAL A 195 5.80 -4.51 16.82
CA VAL A 195 5.23 -4.94 18.11
C VAL A 195 4.90 -6.44 18.16
N SER A 196 4.33 -7.00 17.10
CA SER A 196 3.93 -8.42 17.07
C SER A 196 4.95 -9.40 16.49
N GLN A 197 5.97 -8.94 15.76
CA GLN A 197 6.90 -9.81 15.02
C GLN A 197 8.37 -9.47 15.25
N GLY A 198 8.70 -8.29 15.79
CA GLY A 198 10.08 -7.83 15.99
C GLY A 198 10.85 -8.71 16.97
N SER A 199 10.16 -9.33 17.94
CA SER A 199 10.75 -10.31 18.86
C SER A 199 11.46 -11.44 18.12
N ASN A 200 10.98 -11.86 16.95
CA ASN A 200 11.62 -12.93 16.17
C ASN A 200 13.07 -12.59 15.79
N ILE A 201 13.38 -11.32 15.47
CA ILE A 201 14.76 -10.90 15.15
C ILE A 201 15.60 -10.85 16.43
N TRP A 202 15.05 -10.32 17.52
CA TRP A 202 15.73 -10.30 18.81
C TRP A 202 16.07 -11.70 19.29
N ASP A 203 15.11 -12.63 19.23
CA ASP A 203 15.26 -14.03 19.62
C ASP A 203 16.34 -14.70 18.79
N ALA A 204 16.27 -14.57 17.45
CA ALA A 204 17.31 -15.08 16.56
C ALA A 204 18.70 -14.51 16.87
N TYR A 205 18.80 -13.22 17.22
CA TYR A 205 20.09 -12.61 17.56
C TYR A 205 20.62 -13.10 18.90
N ARG A 206 19.77 -13.21 19.92
CA ARG A 206 20.15 -13.77 21.23
C ARG A 206 20.57 -15.23 21.10
N GLU A 207 19.82 -16.03 20.34
CA GLU A 207 20.18 -17.43 20.06
C GLU A 207 21.56 -17.53 19.40
N PHE A 208 21.81 -16.69 18.40
CA PHE A 208 23.10 -16.63 17.71
C PHE A 208 24.27 -16.30 18.67
N GLU A 209 24.15 -15.24 19.47
CA GLU A 209 25.23 -14.84 20.38
C GLU A 209 25.39 -15.84 21.55
N ASN A 210 24.31 -16.48 22.01
CA ASN A 210 24.36 -17.58 22.98
C ASN A 210 25.06 -18.83 22.42
N ALA A 211 24.87 -19.14 21.13
CA ALA A 211 25.57 -20.23 20.45
C ALA A 211 27.09 -20.02 20.49
N ILE A 212 27.51 -18.77 20.25
CA ILE A 212 28.91 -18.38 20.30
C ILE A 212 29.43 -18.48 21.73
N LEU A 213 28.70 -17.92 22.70
CA LEU A 213 29.09 -17.95 24.12
C LEU A 213 29.28 -19.40 24.61
N SER A 214 28.33 -20.27 24.30
CA SER A 214 28.37 -21.68 24.69
C SER A 214 29.55 -22.42 24.04
N GLY A 215 29.92 -22.04 22.81
CA GLY A 215 31.09 -22.58 22.12
C GLY A 215 32.44 -22.09 22.67
N LEU A 216 32.46 -21.03 23.48
CA LEU A 216 33.66 -20.53 24.17
C LEU A 216 33.87 -21.18 25.55
N ILE A 217 32.89 -21.93 26.06
CA ILE A 217 33.03 -22.64 27.33
C ILE A 217 34.15 -23.69 27.18
N PRO A 218 35.22 -23.62 27.99
CA PRO A 218 36.33 -24.57 27.89
C PRO A 218 35.85 -25.99 28.20
N GLN A 219 36.40 -26.97 27.48
CA GLN A 219 36.15 -28.37 27.80
C GLN A 219 36.75 -28.72 29.17
N PRO A 220 36.13 -29.63 29.95
CA PRO A 220 36.67 -30.04 31.25
C PRO A 220 38.12 -30.51 31.12
N GLY A 221 39.04 -29.83 31.82
CA GLY A 221 40.49 -30.14 31.81
C GLY A 221 41.33 -29.35 30.81
N ALA A 222 40.74 -28.47 29.99
CA ALA A 222 41.50 -27.55 29.14
C ALA A 222 42.13 -26.40 29.96
N VAL A 223 43.34 -25.99 29.59
CA VAL A 223 43.99 -24.79 30.16
C VAL A 223 43.33 -23.55 29.56
N VAL A 224 42.63 -22.78 30.38
CA VAL A 224 42.00 -21.53 29.97
C VAL A 224 43.07 -20.44 29.88
N THR A 225 43.20 -19.81 28.72
CA THR A 225 44.10 -18.65 28.55
C THR A 225 43.40 -17.36 28.96
N LYS A 226 44.18 -16.30 29.25
CA LYS A 226 43.60 -14.97 29.51
C LYS A 226 42.80 -14.46 28.30
N GLU A 227 43.23 -14.79 27.09
CA GLU A 227 42.53 -14.42 25.86
C GLU A 227 41.16 -15.12 25.78
N ASP A 228 41.05 -16.37 26.22
CA ASP A 228 39.78 -17.10 26.28
C ASP A 228 38.84 -16.50 27.34
N GLU A 229 39.36 -16.11 28.51
CA GLU A 229 38.57 -15.43 29.55
C GLU A 229 38.04 -14.07 29.06
N GLU A 230 38.89 -13.27 28.41
CA GLU A 230 38.51 -11.99 27.83
C GLU A 230 37.47 -12.14 26.71
N ALA A 231 37.65 -13.13 25.82
CA ALA A 231 36.71 -13.43 24.76
C ALA A 231 35.35 -13.90 25.31
N PHE A 232 35.35 -14.76 26.34
CA PHE A 232 34.14 -15.18 27.02
C PHE A 232 33.44 -14.00 27.70
N ALA A 233 34.17 -13.16 28.44
CA ALA A 233 33.61 -12.00 29.12
C ALA A 233 32.98 -10.99 28.14
N LEU A 234 33.66 -10.70 27.03
CA LEU A 234 33.14 -9.82 25.98
C LEU A 234 31.88 -10.40 25.33
N GLN A 235 31.88 -11.71 25.04
CA GLN A 235 30.73 -12.38 24.45
C GLN A 235 29.54 -12.44 25.41
N ASN A 236 29.79 -12.69 26.70
CA ASN A 236 28.80 -12.69 27.75
C ASN A 236 28.14 -11.31 27.87
N GLN A 237 28.95 -10.24 27.85
CA GLN A 237 28.46 -8.86 27.88
C GLN A 237 27.53 -8.54 26.70
N LYS A 238 27.79 -9.09 25.51
CA LYS A 238 26.91 -8.89 24.33
C LYS A 238 25.52 -9.50 24.56
N VAL A 239 25.46 -10.73 25.08
CA VAL A 239 24.17 -11.38 25.39
C VAL A 239 23.38 -10.56 26.41
N HIS A 240 24.03 -10.09 27.49
CA HIS A 240 23.40 -9.18 28.44
C HIS A 240 22.86 -7.91 27.75
N GLN A 241 23.66 -7.27 26.91
CA GLN A 241 23.26 -6.04 26.22
C GLN A 241 22.04 -6.28 25.32
N LEU A 242 21.94 -7.43 24.65
CA LEU A 242 20.78 -7.76 23.82
C LEU A 242 19.50 -7.90 24.65
N PHE A 243 19.55 -8.63 25.78
CA PHE A 243 18.40 -8.71 26.70
C PHE A 243 17.98 -7.32 27.18
N LYS A 244 18.93 -6.52 27.68
CA LYS A 244 18.62 -5.16 28.18
C LYS A 244 18.01 -4.26 27.11
N ARG A 245 18.52 -4.32 25.88
CA ARG A 245 17.99 -3.54 24.75
C ARG A 245 16.58 -3.98 24.39
N GLN A 246 16.31 -5.28 24.28
CA GLN A 246 14.99 -5.79 23.92
C GLN A 246 13.95 -5.51 25.01
N LEU A 247 14.31 -5.67 26.29
CA LEU A 247 13.40 -5.40 27.42
C LEU A 247 12.98 -3.92 27.50
N ALA A 248 13.70 -3.02 26.84
CA ALA A 248 13.33 -1.62 26.71
C ALA A 248 12.36 -1.34 25.54
N VAL A 249 11.99 -2.35 24.74
CA VAL A 249 11.11 -2.22 23.58
C VAL A 249 9.74 -2.85 23.87
N PRO A 250 8.61 -2.16 23.62
CA PRO A 250 7.28 -2.69 23.89
C PRO A 250 6.87 -3.71 22.82
N LEU A 251 7.28 -4.97 23.01
CA LEU A 251 6.98 -6.10 22.12
C LEU A 251 6.03 -7.08 22.80
N LEU A 252 5.18 -7.75 22.02
CA LEU A 252 4.36 -8.84 22.55
C LEU A 252 5.24 -9.91 23.21
N TYR A 253 4.75 -10.48 24.31
CA TYR A 253 5.45 -11.49 25.11
C TYR A 253 6.75 -11.03 25.79
N MET A 254 6.99 -9.72 25.97
CA MET A 254 8.20 -9.21 26.65
C MET A 254 8.37 -9.72 28.09
N GLN A 255 7.30 -10.14 28.77
CA GLN A 255 7.38 -10.77 30.10
C GLN A 255 8.16 -12.09 30.03
N ASN A 256 7.88 -12.92 29.02
CA ASN A 256 8.61 -14.17 28.79
C ASN A 256 10.12 -13.91 28.57
N THR A 257 10.46 -12.81 27.89
CA THR A 257 11.86 -12.39 27.72
C THR A 257 12.50 -11.98 29.05
N LEU A 258 11.76 -11.33 29.95
CA LEU A 258 12.25 -10.97 31.28
C LEU A 258 12.51 -12.22 32.12
N ASP A 259 11.57 -13.16 32.10
CA ASP A 259 11.69 -14.42 32.84
C ASP A 259 12.87 -15.25 32.32
N GLU A 260 13.04 -15.35 30.98
CA GLU A 260 14.20 -15.96 30.35
C GLU A 260 15.51 -15.27 30.77
N TYR A 261 15.53 -13.93 30.88
CA TYR A 261 16.72 -13.22 31.29
C TYR A 261 17.10 -13.50 32.75
N LYS A 262 16.12 -13.58 33.65
CA LYS A 262 16.33 -13.95 35.06
C LYS A 262 16.86 -15.38 35.19
N GLU A 263 16.25 -16.30 34.46
CA GLU A 263 16.69 -17.70 34.39
C GLU A 263 18.14 -17.79 33.90
N TRP A 264 18.47 -17.06 32.83
CA TRP A 264 19.80 -17.02 32.25
C TRP A 264 20.85 -16.40 33.21
N LEU A 265 20.46 -15.42 34.03
CA LEU A 265 21.31 -14.86 35.09
C LEU A 265 21.52 -15.82 36.27
N GLY A 266 20.57 -16.74 36.49
CA GLY A 266 20.48 -17.51 37.74
C GLY A 266 20.06 -16.67 38.94
N GLU A 267 19.50 -15.48 38.72
CA GLU A 267 19.09 -14.53 39.74
C GLU A 267 17.69 -13.97 39.43
N ASP A 268 16.83 -13.87 40.45
CA ASP A 268 15.49 -13.29 40.29
C ASP A 268 15.50 -11.75 40.14
N ILE A 269 16.62 -11.12 40.52
CA ILE A 269 16.76 -9.66 40.60
C ILE A 269 17.61 -9.18 39.42
N ILE A 270 17.02 -8.33 38.59
CA ILE A 270 17.75 -7.62 37.52
C ILE A 270 18.16 -6.23 37.96
N ASP A 271 19.12 -5.62 37.26
CA ASP A 271 19.56 -4.27 37.60
C ASP A 271 18.43 -3.23 37.48
N ILE A 272 18.46 -2.24 38.37
CA ILE A 272 17.39 -1.24 38.54
C ILE A 272 17.09 -0.48 37.23
N ASN A 273 18.11 -0.21 36.41
CA ASN A 273 17.91 0.53 35.16
C ASN A 273 17.18 -0.33 34.13
N THR A 274 17.54 -1.61 34.01
CA THR A 274 16.83 -2.57 33.15
C THR A 274 15.39 -2.77 33.62
N GLN A 275 15.14 -2.90 34.92
CA GLN A 275 13.77 -3.02 35.44
C GLN A 275 12.93 -1.79 35.12
N LYS A 276 13.46 -0.58 35.33
CA LYS A 276 12.76 0.67 34.98
C LYS A 276 12.46 0.78 33.48
N ALA A 277 13.40 0.36 32.63
CA ALA A 277 13.21 0.36 31.18
C ALA A 277 12.11 -0.63 30.78
N PHE A 278 12.10 -1.83 31.39
CA PHE A 278 11.05 -2.82 31.22
C PHE A 278 9.69 -2.29 31.67
N ASP A 279 9.56 -1.73 32.87
CA ASP A 279 8.29 -1.24 33.40
C ASP A 279 7.68 -0.19 32.47
N LYS A 280 8.50 0.74 31.97
CA LYS A 280 8.09 1.77 30.99
C LYS A 280 7.64 1.16 29.66
N ALA A 281 8.39 0.19 29.13
CA ALA A 281 8.05 -0.49 27.90
C ALA A 281 6.76 -1.32 28.06
N PHE A 282 6.59 -1.98 29.20
CA PHE A 282 5.43 -2.79 29.51
C PHE A 282 4.16 -1.95 29.66
N GLU A 283 4.24 -0.80 30.34
CA GLU A 283 3.14 0.18 30.41
C GLU A 283 2.73 0.65 29.01
N LYS A 284 3.70 0.99 28.15
CA LYS A 284 3.38 1.34 26.76
C LYS A 284 2.72 0.17 26.03
N LEU A 285 3.24 -1.05 26.16
CA LEU A 285 2.70 -2.25 25.51
C LEU A 285 1.23 -2.50 25.88
N GLN A 286 0.82 -2.28 27.12
CA GLN A 286 -0.58 -2.45 27.55
C GLN A 286 -1.55 -1.57 26.74
N HIS A 287 -1.14 -0.34 26.41
CA HIS A 287 -1.93 0.52 25.52
C HIS A 287 -1.93 0.02 24.07
N LEU A 288 -0.79 -0.48 23.59
CA LEU A 288 -0.65 -1.01 22.24
C LEU A 288 -1.47 -2.29 22.02
N GLN A 289 -1.57 -3.12 23.06
CA GLN A 289 -2.26 -4.40 23.01
C GLN A 289 -3.73 -4.26 22.61
N ALA A 290 -4.41 -3.19 23.03
CA ALA A 290 -5.78 -2.92 22.58
C ALA A 290 -5.90 -2.71 21.06
N PHE A 291 -4.86 -2.19 20.40
CA PHE A 291 -4.81 -2.10 18.94
C PHE A 291 -4.42 -3.44 18.31
N GLU A 292 -3.38 -4.10 18.83
CA GLU A 292 -2.92 -5.40 18.32
C GLU A 292 -4.01 -6.48 18.40
N ASP A 293 -4.78 -6.52 19.49
CA ASP A 293 -5.90 -7.46 19.65
C ASP A 293 -7.00 -7.19 18.64
N LYS A 294 -7.32 -5.91 18.34
CA LYS A 294 -8.26 -5.57 17.26
C LYS A 294 -7.71 -6.02 15.91
N LEU A 295 -6.40 -5.86 15.69
CA LEU A 295 -5.77 -6.25 14.44
C LEU A 295 -5.81 -7.77 14.22
N ILE A 296 -5.62 -8.55 15.27
CA ILE A 296 -5.65 -10.02 15.19
C ILE A 296 -7.08 -10.56 14.96
N ASN A 297 -8.09 -9.90 15.53
CA ASN A 297 -9.46 -10.43 15.58
C ASN A 297 -10.37 -9.99 14.41
N SER A 298 -9.89 -9.16 13.48
CA SER A 298 -10.69 -8.62 12.38
C SER A 298 -10.25 -9.17 11.02
N GLU A 299 -11.08 -9.04 9.98
CA GLU A 299 -10.70 -9.39 8.61
C GLU A 299 -9.81 -8.31 7.98
N ILE A 300 -8.84 -8.71 7.15
CA ILE A 300 -7.91 -7.83 6.42
C ILE A 300 -8.61 -7.32 5.14
N PRO A 301 -8.46 -6.05 4.72
CA PRO A 301 -7.58 -5.01 5.26
C PRO A 301 -8.23 -4.11 6.34
N GLN A 302 -7.45 -3.77 7.37
CA GLN A 302 -7.93 -3.10 8.59
C GLN A 302 -7.54 -1.62 8.69
N LEU A 303 -7.83 -0.87 7.62
CA LEU A 303 -7.43 0.53 7.50
C LEU A 303 -7.82 1.39 8.72
N GLN A 304 -9.05 1.24 9.22
CA GLN A 304 -9.56 2.05 10.33
C GLN A 304 -8.77 1.84 11.62
N THR A 305 -8.45 0.59 11.95
CA THR A 305 -7.66 0.25 13.15
C THR A 305 -6.24 0.78 13.04
N TYR A 306 -5.62 0.66 11.86
CA TYR A 306 -4.31 1.26 11.61
C TYR A 306 -4.34 2.79 11.69
N GLN A 307 -5.37 3.45 11.19
CA GLN A 307 -5.52 4.90 11.33
C GLN A 307 -5.59 5.33 12.79
N GLU A 308 -6.41 4.65 13.61
CA GLU A 308 -6.48 4.91 15.06
C GLU A 308 -5.11 4.73 15.73
N TYR A 309 -4.38 3.68 15.34
CA TYR A 309 -3.05 3.38 15.87
C TYR A 309 -2.01 4.42 15.43
N ILE A 310 -1.97 4.80 14.16
CA ILE A 310 -1.10 5.88 13.64
C ILE A 310 -1.36 7.17 14.41
N GLN A 311 -2.63 7.55 14.61
CA GLN A 311 -2.98 8.74 15.39
C GLN A 311 -2.55 8.67 16.85
N TYR A 312 -2.53 7.47 17.44
CA TYR A 312 -1.98 7.27 18.79
C TYR A 312 -0.46 7.48 18.82
N GLU A 313 0.31 6.85 17.93
CA GLU A 313 1.78 6.98 17.92
C GLU A 313 2.24 8.40 17.53
N LEU A 314 1.50 9.09 16.64
CA LEU A 314 1.77 10.49 16.28
C LEU A 314 1.74 11.43 17.49
N LYS A 315 0.97 11.13 18.55
CA LYS A 315 0.96 11.93 19.79
C LYS A 315 2.23 11.77 20.62
N SER A 316 2.94 10.65 20.46
CA SER A 316 4.17 10.36 21.21
C SER A 316 5.42 10.96 20.57
N GLU A 317 5.31 11.44 19.33
CA GLU A 317 6.38 12.08 18.54
C GLU A 317 7.66 11.22 18.37
N ASP A 318 7.60 9.91 18.57
CA ASP A 318 8.72 8.98 18.34
C ASP A 318 8.82 8.61 16.85
N PRO A 319 9.84 9.10 16.11
CA PRO A 319 9.88 8.93 14.66
C PRO A 319 10.04 7.49 14.20
N SER A 320 10.79 6.67 14.94
CA SER A 320 11.04 5.27 14.57
C SER A 320 9.77 4.44 14.73
N ARG A 321 8.98 4.72 15.77
CA ARG A 321 7.69 4.05 15.99
C ARG A 321 6.63 4.51 15.01
N ILE A 322 6.57 5.80 14.71
CA ILE A 322 5.65 6.36 13.71
C ILE A 322 5.93 5.76 12.34
N GLN A 323 7.20 5.70 11.92
CA GLN A 323 7.59 5.01 10.68
C GLN A 323 7.19 3.54 10.71
N CYS A 324 7.50 2.81 11.79
CA CYS A 324 7.14 1.40 11.92
C CYS A 324 5.63 1.15 11.78
N ILE A 325 4.76 1.97 12.38
CA ILE A 325 3.32 1.76 12.25
C ILE A 325 2.78 2.15 10.87
N PHE A 326 3.35 3.16 10.21
CA PHE A 326 3.02 3.47 8.82
C PHE A 326 3.42 2.33 7.89
N GLU A 327 4.63 1.79 8.03
CA GLU A 327 5.13 0.67 7.23
C GLU A 327 4.26 -0.57 7.37
N ARG A 328 3.87 -0.91 8.61
CA ARG A 328 2.92 -2.00 8.89
C ARG A 328 1.57 -1.77 8.23
N ALA A 329 1.00 -0.57 8.38
CA ALA A 329 -0.28 -0.23 7.78
C ALA A 329 -0.24 -0.30 6.24
N LEU A 330 0.85 0.18 5.64
CA LEU A 330 1.06 0.20 4.20
C LEU A 330 1.24 -1.20 3.62
N LYS A 331 1.87 -2.13 4.35
CA LYS A 331 1.97 -3.53 3.89
C LYS A 331 0.61 -4.16 3.59
N GLU A 332 -0.41 -3.86 4.39
CA GLU A 332 -1.77 -4.38 4.21
C GLU A 332 -2.68 -3.48 3.36
N ASN A 333 -2.39 -2.18 3.31
CA ASN A 333 -3.24 -1.15 2.68
C ASN A 333 -2.49 -0.40 1.58
N CYS A 334 -1.62 -1.11 0.84
CA CYS A 334 -0.66 -0.51 -0.08
C CYS A 334 -1.31 0.25 -1.24
N LEU A 335 -2.54 -0.10 -1.62
CA LEU A 335 -3.28 0.59 -2.69
C LEU A 335 -4.07 1.82 -2.18
N ASN A 336 -3.95 2.17 -0.89
CA ASN A 336 -4.61 3.33 -0.32
C ASN A 336 -3.77 4.60 -0.52
N THR A 337 -4.18 5.44 -1.47
CA THR A 337 -3.47 6.69 -1.81
C THR A 337 -3.40 7.68 -0.64
N ASP A 338 -4.46 7.81 0.17
CA ASP A 338 -4.50 8.75 1.29
C ASP A 338 -3.50 8.37 2.40
N LEU A 339 -3.28 7.07 2.62
CA LEU A 339 -2.30 6.58 3.58
C LEU A 339 -0.86 6.91 3.13
N TRP A 340 -0.54 6.70 1.84
CA TRP A 340 0.73 7.14 1.26
C TRP A 340 0.92 8.65 1.34
N LEU A 341 -0.12 9.44 1.05
CA LEU A 341 -0.07 10.89 1.16
C LEU A 341 0.18 11.35 2.60
N GLN A 342 -0.40 10.69 3.60
CA GLN A 342 -0.12 10.96 5.01
C GLN A 342 1.33 10.62 5.38
N TYR A 343 1.81 9.45 4.98
CA TYR A 343 3.16 9.00 5.31
C TYR A 343 4.24 9.87 4.64
N THR A 344 4.14 10.10 3.33
CA THR A 344 5.05 10.99 2.59
C THR A 344 5.09 12.41 3.16
N THR A 345 3.93 12.95 3.55
CA THR A 345 3.85 14.27 4.21
C THR A 345 4.53 14.27 5.58
N TYR A 346 4.47 13.16 6.31
CA TYR A 346 5.20 13.01 7.57
C TYR A 346 6.72 12.92 7.30
N MET A 347 7.16 12.14 6.32
CA MET A 347 8.57 12.00 5.95
C MET A 347 9.20 13.32 5.49
N ASP A 348 8.46 14.13 4.72
CA ASP A 348 8.89 15.49 4.32
C ASP A 348 9.22 16.39 5.53
N LYS A 349 8.57 16.18 6.68
CA LYS A 349 8.85 16.95 7.91
C LYS A 349 10.14 16.51 8.59
N LEU A 350 10.51 15.22 8.49
CA LEU A 350 11.73 14.67 9.07
C LEU A 350 13.00 15.07 8.30
N LYS A 351 12.87 15.42 7.01
CA LYS A 351 13.98 15.86 6.14
C LYS A 351 15.11 14.84 5.99
N LEU A 352 14.78 13.54 6.05
CA LEU A 352 15.72 12.43 5.84
C LEU A 352 15.83 12.12 4.34
N LYS A 353 16.80 12.74 3.65
CA LYS A 353 16.90 12.76 2.17
C LYS A 353 16.73 11.38 1.51
N GLU A 354 17.57 10.42 1.90
CA GLU A 354 17.62 9.08 1.29
C GLU A 354 16.30 8.31 1.50
N GLN A 355 15.70 8.42 2.68
CA GLN A 355 14.45 7.73 2.99
C GLN A 355 13.25 8.37 2.26
N ILE A 356 13.27 9.68 2.05
CA ILE A 356 12.18 10.38 1.35
C ILE A 356 12.04 9.87 -0.09
N GLU A 357 13.15 9.75 -0.82
CA GLU A 357 13.11 9.24 -2.19
C GLU A 357 12.54 7.82 -2.25
N SER A 358 13.06 6.92 -1.39
CA SER A 358 12.59 5.54 -1.31
C SER A 358 11.09 5.45 -1.03
N VAL A 359 10.57 6.23 -0.08
CA VAL A 359 9.14 6.23 0.26
C VAL A 359 8.29 6.75 -0.90
N TYR A 360 8.70 7.80 -1.60
CA TYR A 360 7.96 8.29 -2.76
C TYR A 360 8.00 7.32 -3.94
N GLU A 361 9.15 6.69 -4.23
CA GLU A 361 9.28 5.68 -5.28
C GLU A 361 8.33 4.50 -5.03
N ARG A 362 8.26 4.03 -3.78
CA ARG A 362 7.30 2.99 -3.36
C ARG A 362 5.86 3.48 -3.49
N ALA A 363 5.56 4.71 -3.10
CA ALA A 363 4.22 5.26 -3.17
C ALA A 363 3.69 5.28 -4.62
N VAL A 364 4.51 5.72 -5.58
CA VAL A 364 4.11 5.80 -6.99
C VAL A 364 4.09 4.43 -7.68
N ARG A 365 4.91 3.46 -7.24
CA ARG A 365 4.82 2.06 -7.72
C ARG A 365 3.56 1.35 -7.21
N ASN A 366 3.06 1.71 -6.03
CA ASN A 366 1.83 1.14 -5.45
C ASN A 366 0.55 1.83 -5.94
N CYS A 367 0.57 3.16 -6.05
CA CYS A 367 -0.58 3.98 -6.43
C CYS A 367 -0.23 4.88 -7.63
N PRO A 368 0.16 4.29 -8.78
CA PRO A 368 0.64 5.07 -9.92
C PRO A 368 -0.41 6.06 -10.42
N TRP A 369 -1.70 5.69 -10.38
CA TRP A 369 -2.84 6.54 -10.80
C TRP A 369 -3.00 7.86 -10.01
N SER A 370 -2.25 8.08 -8.93
CA SER A 370 -2.34 9.30 -8.13
C SER A 370 -1.38 10.38 -8.62
N SER A 371 -1.89 11.33 -9.39
CA SER A 371 -1.16 12.54 -9.79
C SER A 371 -0.57 13.31 -8.60
N GLN A 372 -1.28 13.34 -7.47
CA GLN A 372 -0.84 14.01 -6.25
C GLN A 372 0.44 13.42 -5.67
N LEU A 373 0.63 12.10 -5.75
CA LEU A 373 1.86 11.45 -5.29
C LEU A 373 3.03 11.83 -6.20
N TRP A 374 2.85 11.82 -7.53
CA TRP A 374 3.87 12.24 -8.49
C TRP A 374 4.25 13.72 -8.34
N VAL A 375 3.27 14.61 -8.19
CA VAL A 375 3.51 16.05 -7.95
C VAL A 375 4.32 16.27 -6.67
N LYS A 376 3.96 15.58 -5.58
CA LYS A 376 4.72 15.65 -4.33
C LYS A 376 6.12 15.05 -4.44
N TYR A 377 6.28 13.99 -5.22
CA TYR A 377 7.58 13.38 -5.47
C TYR A 377 8.51 14.34 -6.24
N LEU A 378 8.02 14.97 -7.32
CA LEU A 378 8.76 16.02 -8.03
C LEU A 378 9.18 17.16 -7.09
N LEU A 379 8.25 17.65 -6.24
CA LEU A 379 8.56 18.67 -5.24
C LEU A 379 9.62 18.20 -4.23
N ALA A 380 9.55 16.96 -3.78
CA ALA A 380 10.52 16.40 -2.83
C ALA A 380 11.91 16.31 -3.46
N MET A 381 12.01 15.84 -4.71
CA MET A 381 13.29 15.75 -5.44
C MET A 381 13.89 17.12 -5.74
N GLU A 382 13.05 18.10 -6.08
CA GLU A 382 13.48 19.48 -6.24
C GLU A 382 14.06 20.06 -4.94
N ARG A 383 13.41 19.85 -3.78
CA ARG A 383 13.92 20.29 -2.47
C ARG A 383 15.26 19.67 -2.11
N GLN A 384 15.54 18.47 -2.64
CA GLN A 384 16.82 17.79 -2.46
C GLN A 384 17.87 18.20 -3.48
N SER A 385 17.52 19.09 -4.43
CA SER A 385 18.37 19.52 -5.54
C SER A 385 18.82 18.36 -6.41
N ALA A 386 17.88 17.45 -6.74
CA ALA A 386 18.10 16.39 -7.70
C ALA A 386 18.57 16.95 -9.06
N GLN A 387 19.36 16.14 -9.77
CA GLN A 387 19.86 16.46 -11.11
C GLN A 387 18.72 16.66 -12.11
N PHE A 388 18.96 17.49 -13.13
CA PHE A 388 17.95 17.84 -14.14
C PHE A 388 17.44 16.62 -14.90
N GLU A 389 18.33 15.71 -15.30
CA GLU A 389 18.00 14.48 -16.01
C GLU A 389 17.10 13.57 -15.18
N LYS A 390 17.37 13.49 -13.88
CA LYS A 390 16.55 12.73 -12.93
C LYS A 390 15.15 13.35 -12.79
N MET A 391 15.06 14.67 -12.69
CA MET A 391 13.78 15.39 -12.62
C MET A 391 12.96 15.23 -13.90
N LYS A 392 13.62 15.31 -15.07
CA LYS A 392 13.00 15.10 -16.37
C LYS A 392 12.45 13.67 -16.50
N GLY A 393 13.29 12.66 -16.27
CA GLY A 393 12.88 11.26 -16.33
C GLY A 393 11.74 10.93 -15.36
N LEU A 394 11.72 11.57 -14.19
CA LEU A 394 10.63 11.41 -13.22
C LEU A 394 9.30 11.99 -13.74
N ALA A 395 9.32 13.17 -14.37
CA ALA A 395 8.14 13.78 -14.97
C ALA A 395 7.62 12.96 -16.17
N GLU A 396 8.52 12.47 -17.03
CA GLU A 396 8.17 11.62 -18.18
C GLU A 396 7.51 10.31 -17.70
N ARG A 397 8.09 9.65 -16.70
CA ARG A 397 7.46 8.47 -16.06
C ARG A 397 6.06 8.77 -15.55
N ALA A 398 5.86 9.89 -14.85
CA ALA A 398 4.55 10.27 -14.33
C ALA A 398 3.50 10.41 -15.44
N LEU A 399 3.86 10.98 -16.59
CA LEU A 399 2.97 11.18 -17.73
C LEU A 399 2.66 9.89 -18.50
N LEU A 400 3.48 8.84 -18.36
CA LEU A 400 3.28 7.53 -19.01
C LEU A 400 2.30 6.62 -18.25
N VAL A 401 1.97 6.92 -17.00
CA VAL A 401 1.17 6.03 -16.14
C VAL A 401 -0.28 5.83 -16.61
N GLY A 402 -0.85 6.76 -17.37
CA GLY A 402 -2.24 6.66 -17.81
C GLY A 402 -3.24 7.14 -16.76
N PHE A 403 -3.27 8.44 -16.43
CA PHE A 403 -4.26 8.97 -15.47
C PHE A 403 -5.68 8.96 -16.03
N SER A 404 -6.68 8.89 -15.14
CA SER A 404 -8.09 8.82 -15.55
C SER A 404 -8.71 10.17 -15.95
N GLN A 405 -8.13 11.29 -15.50
CA GLN A 405 -8.68 12.63 -15.73
C GLN A 405 -7.63 13.54 -16.35
N ALA A 406 -8.04 14.43 -17.26
CA ALA A 406 -7.12 15.40 -17.86
C ALA A 406 -6.51 16.35 -16.83
N SER A 407 -7.25 16.69 -15.77
CA SER A 407 -6.75 17.52 -14.66
C SER A 407 -5.53 16.92 -13.95
N ASP A 408 -5.41 15.60 -13.94
CA ASP A 408 -4.27 14.90 -13.36
C ASP A 408 -3.00 15.13 -14.19
N TYR A 409 -3.08 14.99 -15.51
CA TYR A 409 -1.99 15.34 -16.42
C TYR A 409 -1.60 16.80 -16.33
N LEU A 410 -2.60 17.70 -16.30
CA LEU A 410 -2.38 19.12 -16.16
C LEU A 410 -1.60 19.44 -14.88
N SER A 411 -1.93 18.79 -13.76
CA SER A 411 -1.25 19.02 -12.48
C SER A 411 0.23 18.65 -12.51
N VAL A 412 0.57 17.54 -13.17
CA VAL A 412 1.96 17.08 -13.35
C VAL A 412 2.72 18.05 -14.27
N TRP A 413 2.13 18.43 -15.40
CA TRP A 413 2.71 19.40 -16.32
C TRP A 413 2.95 20.76 -15.66
N CYS A 414 1.96 21.29 -14.93
CA CYS A 414 2.12 22.54 -14.19
C CYS A 414 3.27 22.45 -13.19
N GLN A 415 3.36 21.36 -12.42
CA GLN A 415 4.44 21.17 -11.45
C GLN A 415 5.82 21.10 -12.12
N TYR A 416 5.94 20.45 -13.28
CA TYR A 416 7.20 20.39 -14.01
C TYR A 416 7.58 21.75 -14.61
N CYS A 417 6.63 22.48 -15.20
CA CYS A 417 6.86 23.85 -15.70
C CYS A 417 7.28 24.79 -14.55
N ASP A 418 6.69 24.62 -13.38
CA ASP A 418 7.03 25.35 -12.17
C ASP A 418 8.48 25.10 -11.71
N TYR A 419 8.93 23.85 -11.78
CA TYR A 419 10.33 23.48 -11.53
C TYR A 419 11.25 24.15 -12.54
N LEU A 420 10.98 24.03 -13.84
CA LEU A 420 11.79 24.64 -14.90
C LEU A 420 11.89 26.17 -14.73
N LYS A 421 10.79 26.84 -14.39
CA LYS A 421 10.78 28.27 -14.11
C LYS A 421 11.67 28.64 -12.92
N ARG A 422 11.77 27.77 -11.90
CA ARG A 422 12.61 27.98 -10.71
C ARG A 422 14.10 27.76 -10.99
N LEU A 423 14.46 27.05 -12.06
CA LEU A 423 15.86 26.93 -12.51
C LEU A 423 16.39 28.19 -13.19
N ILE A 424 15.51 29.03 -13.75
CA ILE A 424 15.90 30.25 -14.46
C ILE A 424 16.54 31.24 -13.49
N ASN A 425 17.83 31.48 -13.66
CA ASN A 425 18.57 32.48 -12.89
C ASN A 425 18.54 33.84 -13.61
N TRP A 426 17.57 34.68 -13.25
CA TRP A 426 17.38 36.01 -13.86
C TRP A 426 18.56 36.98 -13.67
N ASP A 427 19.46 36.72 -12.72
CA ASP A 427 20.65 37.55 -12.46
C ASP A 427 21.90 37.08 -13.24
N ALA A 428 21.81 35.96 -13.96
CA ALA A 428 22.89 35.37 -14.75
C ALA A 428 22.45 35.11 -16.21
N ASP A 429 23.33 34.49 -17.00
CA ASP A 429 22.94 33.97 -18.31
C ASP A 429 21.93 32.84 -18.12
N HIS A 430 20.76 32.99 -18.73
CA HIS A 430 19.59 32.15 -18.51
C HIS A 430 18.90 31.73 -19.82
N GLU A 431 19.47 32.05 -20.98
CA GLU A 431 18.84 31.83 -22.28
C GLU A 431 18.49 30.36 -22.50
N GLU A 432 19.40 29.44 -22.17
CA GLU A 432 19.16 27.99 -22.29
C GLU A 432 18.05 27.49 -21.37
N THR A 433 18.07 27.90 -20.10
CA THR A 433 17.04 27.50 -19.12
C THR A 433 15.68 28.10 -19.44
N LEU A 434 15.65 29.33 -19.96
CA LEU A 434 14.44 30.02 -20.39
C LEU A 434 13.85 29.36 -21.62
N GLU A 435 14.68 29.02 -22.61
CA GLU A 435 14.24 28.33 -23.81
C GLU A 435 13.72 26.92 -23.49
N THR A 436 14.39 26.21 -22.58
CA THR A 436 13.91 24.91 -22.07
C THR A 436 12.53 25.05 -21.41
N PHE A 437 12.31 26.08 -20.60
CA PHE A 437 11.00 26.38 -20.00
C PHE A 437 9.93 26.68 -21.06
N ARG A 438 10.23 27.52 -22.05
CA ARG A 438 9.33 27.88 -23.15
C ARG A 438 8.90 26.65 -23.95
N LEU A 439 9.86 25.88 -24.44
CA LEU A 439 9.62 24.68 -25.25
C LEU A 439 8.85 23.62 -24.48
N SER A 440 9.20 23.39 -23.21
CA SER A 440 8.50 22.42 -22.37
C SER A 440 7.06 22.85 -22.07
N THR A 441 6.83 24.14 -21.79
CA THR A 441 5.47 24.66 -21.56
C THR A 441 4.62 24.59 -22.83
N GLN A 442 5.19 24.91 -23.99
CA GLN A 442 4.50 24.76 -25.27
C GLN A 442 4.18 23.28 -25.57
N SER A 443 5.11 22.37 -25.29
CA SER A 443 4.90 20.94 -25.45
C SER A 443 3.78 20.44 -24.53
N ALA A 444 3.70 20.95 -23.30
CA ALA A 444 2.62 20.67 -22.37
C ALA A 444 1.26 21.14 -22.93
N VAL A 445 1.18 22.36 -23.47
CA VAL A 445 -0.04 22.89 -24.10
C VAL A 445 -0.50 22.01 -25.25
N ASN A 446 0.43 21.64 -26.14
CA ASN A 446 0.13 20.80 -27.29
C ASN A 446 -0.35 19.41 -26.85
N TYR A 447 0.35 18.79 -25.90
CA TYR A 447 -0.03 17.48 -25.36
C TYR A 447 -1.44 17.49 -24.76
N MET A 448 -1.77 18.52 -23.97
CA MET A 448 -3.09 18.64 -23.35
C MET A 448 -4.20 18.80 -24.40
N PHE A 449 -3.94 19.60 -25.45
CA PHE A 449 -4.92 19.81 -26.52
C PHE A 449 -5.07 18.59 -27.43
N GLU A 450 -3.98 17.93 -27.81
CA GLU A 450 -4.01 16.75 -28.70
C GLU A 450 -4.74 15.57 -28.04
N ASN A 451 -4.55 15.37 -26.74
CA ASN A 451 -5.12 14.21 -26.02
C ASN A 451 -6.51 14.48 -25.43
N PHE A 452 -6.82 15.72 -25.06
CA PHE A 452 -8.06 16.06 -24.32
C PHE A 452 -8.84 17.24 -24.90
N GLY A 453 -8.35 17.87 -25.97
CA GLY A 453 -8.94 19.08 -26.54
C GLY A 453 -8.98 20.24 -25.55
N ASN A 454 -9.97 21.12 -25.72
CA ASN A 454 -10.16 22.30 -24.86
C ASN A 454 -10.52 21.95 -23.40
N GLU A 455 -10.97 20.73 -23.12
CA GLU A 455 -11.29 20.28 -21.76
C GLU A 455 -10.04 19.87 -20.96
N GLY A 456 -8.90 19.70 -21.63
CA GLY A 456 -7.63 19.34 -20.99
C GLY A 456 -7.10 20.42 -20.05
N ASP A 457 -7.11 21.67 -20.53
CA ASP A 457 -6.76 22.87 -19.77
C ASP A 457 -7.86 23.93 -19.95
N PRO A 458 -9.02 23.79 -19.29
CA PRO A 458 -10.16 24.68 -19.50
C PRO A 458 -9.90 26.14 -19.13
N GLY A 459 -8.87 26.40 -18.33
CA GLY A 459 -8.47 27.74 -17.94
C GLY A 459 -7.31 28.28 -18.77
N ALA A 460 -6.78 27.53 -19.74
CA ALA A 460 -5.51 27.83 -20.40
C ALA A 460 -4.39 28.20 -19.40
N VAL A 461 -4.34 27.52 -18.26
CA VAL A 461 -3.42 27.78 -17.14
C VAL A 461 -1.96 27.81 -17.60
N LEU A 462 -1.57 26.87 -18.48
CA LEU A 462 -0.20 26.80 -18.99
C LEU A 462 0.16 28.01 -19.86
N GLN A 463 -0.76 28.43 -20.75
CA GLN A 463 -0.56 29.61 -21.61
C GLN A 463 -0.62 30.91 -20.81
N GLN A 464 -1.51 31.01 -19.82
CA GLN A 464 -1.53 32.14 -18.88
C GLN A 464 -0.19 32.25 -18.16
N TYR A 465 0.35 31.13 -17.68
CA TYR A 465 1.63 31.13 -16.99
C TYR A 465 2.80 31.56 -17.88
N LEU A 466 2.88 31.01 -19.10
CA LEU A 466 3.89 31.41 -20.08
C LEU A 466 3.80 32.91 -20.42
N SER A 467 2.59 33.42 -20.69
CA SER A 467 2.36 34.83 -20.99
C SER A 467 2.80 35.76 -19.85
N PHE A 468 2.59 35.32 -18.60
CA PHE A 468 3.01 36.06 -17.42
C PHE A 468 4.55 36.12 -17.30
N VAL A 469 5.23 35.00 -17.56
CA VAL A 469 6.69 34.96 -17.52
C VAL A 469 7.29 35.87 -18.59
N GLU A 470 6.78 35.81 -19.82
CA GLU A 470 7.22 36.67 -20.93
C GLU A 470 7.03 38.15 -20.62
N ALA A 471 5.85 38.54 -20.13
CA ALA A 471 5.56 39.94 -19.80
C ALA A 471 6.40 40.45 -18.62
N LYS A 472 6.42 39.70 -17.51
CA LYS A 472 7.02 40.16 -16.26
C LYS A 472 8.54 40.12 -16.29
N PHE A 473 9.10 38.98 -16.67
CA PHE A 473 10.53 38.70 -16.51
C PHE A 473 11.29 38.95 -17.81
N CYS A 474 10.80 38.45 -18.95
CA CYS A 474 11.46 38.65 -20.24
C CYS A 474 11.21 40.05 -20.85
N LYS A 475 10.30 40.84 -20.25
CA LYS A 475 9.85 42.15 -20.76
C LYS A 475 9.33 42.10 -22.20
N ASN A 476 8.87 40.94 -22.63
CA ASN A 476 8.37 40.70 -23.97
C ASN A 476 6.84 40.72 -23.97
N MET A 477 6.30 41.94 -23.93
CA MET A 477 4.85 42.12 -23.92
C MET A 477 4.21 41.77 -25.28
N GLU A 478 4.98 41.82 -26.38
CA GLU A 478 4.49 41.41 -27.70
C GLU A 478 4.19 39.91 -27.72
N ARG A 479 5.12 39.08 -27.24
CA ARG A 479 4.90 37.63 -27.12
C ARG A 479 3.76 37.29 -26.17
N ALA A 480 3.65 37.99 -25.04
CA ALA A 480 2.54 37.79 -24.12
C ALA A 480 1.17 38.07 -24.79
N ARG A 481 1.07 39.12 -25.60
CA ARG A 481 -0.15 39.45 -26.35
C ARG A 481 -0.46 38.42 -27.44
N GLU A 482 0.55 37.87 -28.12
CA GLU A 482 0.37 36.78 -29.09
C GLU A 482 -0.28 35.56 -28.42
N ILE A 483 0.28 35.10 -27.30
CA ILE A 483 -0.25 33.98 -26.52
C ILE A 483 -1.70 34.24 -26.10
N TRP A 484 -2.01 35.44 -25.59
CA TRP A 484 -3.39 35.78 -25.23
C TRP A 484 -4.34 35.85 -26.42
N ASN A 485 -3.87 36.27 -27.60
CA ASN A 485 -4.69 36.22 -28.80
C ASN A 485 -5.00 34.77 -29.21
N GLU A 486 -4.04 33.85 -29.09
CA GLU A 486 -4.25 32.42 -29.32
C GLU A 486 -5.29 31.85 -28.34
N VAL A 487 -5.15 32.13 -27.03
CA VAL A 487 -6.10 31.73 -25.99
C VAL A 487 -7.52 32.23 -26.30
N MET A 488 -7.66 33.50 -26.68
CA MET A 488 -8.98 34.08 -26.99
C MET A 488 -9.60 33.48 -28.26
N GLN A 489 -8.78 33.11 -29.26
CA GLN A 489 -9.22 32.46 -30.49
C GLN A 489 -9.61 30.98 -30.28
N ALA A 490 -9.02 30.32 -29.28
CA ALA A 490 -9.30 28.92 -28.95
C ALA A 490 -10.70 28.67 -28.32
N GLY A 491 -11.45 29.73 -28.03
CA GLY A 491 -12.84 29.64 -27.54
C GLY A 491 -13.13 30.47 -26.29
N HIS A 492 -12.10 31.01 -25.63
CA HIS A 492 -12.25 31.77 -24.37
C HIS A 492 -12.72 33.21 -24.54
N GLY A 493 -12.89 33.69 -25.78
CA GLY A 493 -13.34 35.06 -26.06
C GLY A 493 -14.75 35.41 -25.52
N ALA A 494 -15.55 34.40 -25.19
CA ALA A 494 -16.91 34.57 -24.64
C ALA A 494 -16.94 34.75 -23.11
N GLU A 495 -15.84 34.46 -22.41
CA GLU A 495 -15.77 34.37 -20.95
C GLU A 495 -15.21 35.65 -20.31
N ALA A 496 -15.97 36.27 -19.41
CA ALA A 496 -15.55 37.49 -18.72
C ALA A 496 -14.26 37.27 -17.91
N ALA A 497 -14.11 36.11 -17.27
CA ALA A 497 -12.95 35.80 -16.44
C ALA A 497 -11.64 35.88 -17.21
N MET A 498 -11.60 35.34 -18.43
CA MET A 498 -10.40 35.30 -19.27
C MET A 498 -9.99 36.70 -19.74
N TRP A 499 -10.97 37.53 -20.15
CA TRP A 499 -10.70 38.93 -20.50
C TRP A 499 -10.17 39.75 -19.33
N LEU A 500 -10.70 39.53 -18.12
CA LEU A 500 -10.22 40.21 -16.93
C LEU A 500 -8.80 39.79 -16.56
N GLN A 501 -8.42 38.52 -16.75
CA GLN A 501 -7.03 38.08 -16.54
C GLN A 501 -6.08 38.70 -17.57
N TYR A 502 -6.46 38.73 -18.85
CA TYR A 502 -5.66 39.38 -19.88
C TYR A 502 -5.49 40.88 -19.61
N TYR A 503 -6.58 41.57 -19.26
CA TYR A 503 -6.57 42.98 -18.87
C TYR A 503 -5.65 43.23 -17.66
N ARG A 504 -5.70 42.38 -16.62
CA ARG A 504 -4.81 42.51 -15.46
C ARG A 504 -3.34 42.39 -15.84
N LEU A 505 -2.99 41.43 -16.68
CA LEU A 505 -1.61 41.27 -17.16
C LEU A 505 -1.15 42.53 -17.91
N GLU A 506 -1.97 43.01 -18.86
CA GLU A 506 -1.67 44.22 -19.64
C GLU A 506 -1.55 45.46 -18.76
N ARG A 507 -2.37 45.55 -17.71
CA ARG A 507 -2.30 46.66 -16.74
C ARG A 507 -1.02 46.66 -15.93
N MET A 508 -0.50 45.47 -15.57
CA MET A 508 0.69 45.35 -14.75
C MET A 508 2.00 45.60 -15.52
N PHE A 509 2.08 45.21 -16.79
CA PHE A 509 3.34 45.18 -17.54
C PHE A 509 3.29 45.88 -18.90
N GLY A 510 2.09 46.19 -19.39
CA GLY A 510 1.86 46.78 -20.70
C GLY A 510 1.58 48.28 -20.61
N ASP A 511 0.59 48.74 -21.39
CA ASP A 511 0.22 50.16 -21.44
C ASP A 511 -1.30 50.41 -21.40
N SER A 512 -1.68 51.61 -20.98
CA SER A 512 -3.08 52.01 -20.85
C SER A 512 -3.83 52.02 -22.19
N LYS A 513 -3.14 52.15 -23.33
CA LYS A 513 -3.77 52.11 -24.67
C LYS A 513 -4.22 50.70 -25.03
N HIS A 514 -3.42 49.68 -24.71
CA HIS A 514 -3.79 48.29 -24.90
C HIS A 514 -4.83 47.85 -23.87
N CYS A 515 -4.70 48.25 -22.60
CA CYS A 515 -5.72 48.00 -21.57
C CYS A 515 -7.12 48.43 -22.02
N ARG A 516 -7.24 49.67 -22.52
CA ARG A 516 -8.48 50.21 -23.07
C ARG A 516 -9.01 49.37 -24.23
N ARG A 517 -8.14 48.98 -25.17
CA ARG A 517 -8.53 48.15 -26.32
C ARG A 517 -9.01 46.76 -25.90
N ILE A 518 -8.36 46.15 -24.91
CA ILE A 518 -8.78 44.84 -24.37
C ILE A 518 -10.18 44.94 -23.78
N LEU A 519 -10.44 45.91 -22.91
CA LEU A 519 -11.76 46.11 -22.30
C LEU A 519 -12.85 46.43 -23.34
N GLN A 520 -12.52 47.21 -24.37
CA GLN A 520 -13.43 47.48 -25.48
C GLN A 520 -13.74 46.23 -26.32
N LYS A 521 -12.75 45.35 -26.55
CA LYS A 521 -12.99 44.06 -27.22
C LYS A 521 -13.85 43.16 -26.35
N ALA A 522 -13.48 43.01 -25.07
CA ALA A 522 -14.20 42.21 -24.08
C ALA A 522 -15.67 42.60 -23.98
N LEU A 523 -15.98 43.89 -23.96
CA LEU A 523 -17.35 44.40 -23.87
C LEU A 523 -18.25 43.87 -25.01
N ASN A 524 -17.67 43.59 -26.18
CA ASN A 524 -18.40 43.13 -27.36
C ASN A 524 -18.42 41.61 -27.50
N SER A 525 -17.47 40.89 -26.90
CA SER A 525 -17.33 39.44 -27.07
C SER A 525 -17.88 38.61 -25.90
N VAL A 526 -17.91 39.18 -24.69
CA VAL A 526 -18.33 38.48 -23.48
C VAL A 526 -19.84 38.21 -23.46
N THR A 527 -20.21 36.99 -23.06
CA THR A 527 -21.62 36.55 -23.05
C THR A 527 -22.10 36.05 -21.69
N ASP A 528 -21.20 35.62 -20.80
CA ASP A 528 -21.52 35.10 -19.47
C ASP A 528 -21.82 36.22 -18.46
N TRP A 529 -20.84 37.07 -18.15
CA TRP A 529 -20.91 38.12 -17.12
C TRP A 529 -20.41 39.48 -17.63
N PRO A 530 -21.10 40.08 -18.61
CA PRO A 530 -20.74 41.36 -19.23
C PRO A 530 -20.69 42.53 -18.23
N GLU A 531 -21.48 42.49 -17.16
CA GLU A 531 -21.48 43.49 -16.08
C GLU A 531 -20.09 43.66 -15.47
N SER A 532 -19.38 42.55 -15.25
CA SER A 532 -18.03 42.56 -14.68
C SER A 532 -17.05 43.32 -15.57
N ILE A 533 -17.20 43.20 -16.90
CA ILE A 533 -16.38 43.94 -17.87
C ILE A 533 -16.74 45.43 -17.86
N THR A 534 -18.02 45.77 -17.81
CA THR A 534 -18.45 47.18 -17.76
C THR A 534 -17.93 47.88 -16.51
N GLN A 535 -18.01 47.21 -15.36
CA GLN A 535 -17.49 47.73 -14.11
C GLN A 535 -15.98 47.94 -14.18
N ALA A 536 -15.24 46.94 -14.69
CA ALA A 536 -13.80 47.05 -14.88
C ALA A 536 -13.42 48.18 -15.87
N TYR A 537 -14.20 48.35 -16.95
CA TYR A 537 -13.91 49.37 -17.95
C TYR A 537 -14.15 50.78 -17.42
N ILE A 538 -15.29 51.02 -16.77
CA ILE A 538 -15.60 52.32 -16.14
C ILE A 538 -14.56 52.63 -15.06
N GLN A 539 -14.22 51.64 -14.22
CA GLN A 539 -13.23 51.84 -13.15
C GLN A 539 -11.85 52.20 -13.72
N PHE A 540 -11.41 51.53 -14.78
CA PHE A 540 -10.15 51.83 -15.46
C PHE A 540 -10.08 53.27 -15.97
N GLU A 541 -11.13 53.76 -16.64
CA GLU A 541 -11.14 55.13 -17.18
C GLU A 541 -11.26 56.20 -16.07
N ARG A 542 -11.85 55.86 -14.92
CA ARG A 542 -11.83 56.75 -13.74
C ARG A 542 -10.42 56.92 -13.17
N GLU A 543 -9.63 55.85 -13.19
CA GLU A 543 -8.30 55.83 -12.58
C GLU A 543 -7.23 56.40 -13.51
N GLU A 544 -7.31 56.12 -14.81
CA GLU A 544 -6.22 56.40 -15.78
C GLU A 544 -6.68 57.20 -17.01
N GLY A 545 -7.99 57.35 -17.22
CA GLY A 545 -8.56 58.04 -18.36
C GLY A 545 -8.75 59.54 -18.15
N ASN A 546 -9.06 60.24 -19.23
CA ASN A 546 -9.57 61.62 -19.15
C ASN A 546 -11.11 61.63 -19.16
N LEU A 547 -11.71 62.81 -18.92
CA LEU A 547 -13.17 62.94 -18.83
C LEU A 547 -13.88 62.47 -20.11
N GLU A 548 -13.34 62.79 -21.29
CA GLU A 548 -13.92 62.36 -22.57
C GLU A 548 -13.90 60.83 -22.72
N GLN A 549 -12.79 60.19 -22.34
CA GLN A 549 -12.65 58.73 -22.37
C GLN A 549 -13.59 58.06 -21.35
N TYR A 550 -13.75 58.65 -20.17
CA TYR A 550 -14.70 58.20 -19.16
C TYR A 550 -16.14 58.26 -19.67
N ASP A 551 -16.58 59.41 -20.19
CA ASP A 551 -17.93 59.61 -20.71
C ASP A 551 -18.21 58.63 -21.87
N MET A 552 -17.24 58.47 -22.78
CA MET A 552 -17.35 57.49 -23.87
C MET A 552 -17.44 56.05 -23.38
N ALA A 553 -16.73 55.68 -22.31
CA ALA A 553 -16.79 54.35 -21.74
C ALA A 553 -18.14 54.08 -21.06
N VAL A 554 -18.68 55.05 -20.30
CA VAL A 554 -20.01 54.97 -19.70
C VAL A 554 -21.08 54.75 -20.78
N LEU A 555 -21.07 55.58 -21.83
CA LEU A 555 -22.02 55.49 -22.94
C LEU A 555 -21.95 54.10 -23.63
N LYS A 556 -20.75 53.58 -23.90
CA LYS A 556 -20.58 52.26 -24.50
C LYS A 556 -21.07 51.14 -23.58
N CYS A 557 -20.79 51.23 -22.29
CA CYS A 557 -21.20 50.22 -21.31
C CYS A 557 -22.72 50.20 -21.15
N GLU A 558 -23.36 51.36 -21.01
CA GLU A 558 -24.82 51.47 -20.89
C GLU A 558 -25.53 50.91 -22.12
N ALA A 559 -25.09 51.33 -23.32
CA ALA A 559 -25.66 50.83 -24.57
C ALA A 559 -25.51 49.30 -24.73
N GLN A 560 -24.41 48.73 -24.25
CA GLN A 560 -24.21 47.28 -24.32
C GLN A 560 -25.05 46.53 -23.28
N LEU A 561 -25.15 47.04 -22.05
CA LEU A 561 -25.99 46.43 -21.01
C LEU A 561 -27.48 46.46 -21.39
N GLU A 562 -27.95 47.55 -22.01
CA GLU A 562 -29.32 47.64 -22.50
C GLU A 562 -29.62 46.54 -23.53
N ARG A 563 -28.76 46.39 -24.55
CA ARG A 563 -28.87 45.31 -25.56
C ARG A 563 -28.83 43.91 -24.97
N ILE A 564 -28.10 43.70 -23.88
CA ILE A 564 -27.98 42.40 -23.22
C ILE A 564 -29.23 42.14 -22.36
N ASN A 565 -29.71 43.14 -21.63
CA ASN A 565 -30.93 43.06 -20.85
C ASN A 565 -32.16 42.80 -21.74
N GLU A 566 -32.24 43.43 -22.90
CA GLU A 566 -33.26 43.14 -23.91
C GLU A 566 -33.21 41.68 -24.37
N ARG A 567 -32.02 41.17 -24.71
CA ARG A 567 -31.82 39.77 -25.12
C ARG A 567 -32.18 38.78 -24.02
N ARG A 568 -31.83 39.08 -22.76
CA ARG A 568 -32.21 38.27 -21.60
C ARG A 568 -33.72 38.26 -21.39
N ALA A 569 -34.38 39.42 -21.48
CA ALA A 569 -35.84 39.53 -21.38
C ALA A 569 -36.57 38.76 -22.50
N GLN A 570 -36.10 38.84 -23.75
CA GLN A 570 -36.66 38.07 -24.87
C GLN A 570 -36.46 36.55 -24.69
N SER A 571 -35.30 36.14 -24.18
CA SER A 571 -35.01 34.73 -23.88
C SER A 571 -35.88 34.19 -22.75
N GLU A 572 -36.10 34.98 -21.70
CA GLU A 572 -36.99 34.65 -20.59
C GLU A 572 -38.45 34.52 -21.05
N GLN A 573 -38.93 35.44 -21.89
CA GLN A 573 -40.27 35.38 -22.48
C GLN A 573 -40.42 34.12 -23.35
N SER A 574 -39.45 33.83 -24.21
CA SER A 574 -39.47 32.62 -25.06
C SER A 574 -39.47 31.34 -24.24
N GLN A 575 -38.68 31.28 -23.16
CA GLN A 575 -38.68 30.13 -22.23
C GLN A 575 -39.98 30.00 -21.45
N GLN A 576 -40.60 31.11 -21.04
CA GLN A 576 -41.92 31.09 -20.41
C GLN A 576 -42.99 30.59 -21.37
N GLU A 577 -42.97 31.03 -22.63
CA GLU A 577 -43.88 30.57 -23.68
C GLU A 577 -43.74 29.07 -23.95
N LEU A 578 -42.50 28.56 -24.06
CA LEU A 578 -42.20 27.13 -24.18
C LEU A 578 -42.72 26.33 -22.98
N LYS A 579 -42.53 26.83 -21.75
CA LYS A 579 -43.07 26.20 -20.53
C LYS A 579 -44.59 26.18 -20.51
N THR A 580 -45.26 27.25 -20.96
CA THR A 580 -46.73 27.27 -21.10
C THR A 580 -47.23 26.33 -22.19
N LYS A 581 -46.52 26.22 -23.33
CA LYS A 581 -46.85 25.29 -24.41
C LYS A 581 -46.67 23.83 -23.96
N ASP A 582 -45.61 23.52 -23.22
CA ASP A 582 -45.40 22.19 -22.61
C ASP A 582 -46.45 21.86 -21.54
N GLN A 583 -46.88 22.83 -20.74
CA GLN A 583 -47.98 22.65 -19.79
C GLN A 583 -49.33 22.43 -20.49
N GLN A 584 -49.60 23.12 -21.58
CA GLN A 584 -50.80 22.92 -22.41
C GLN A 584 -50.78 21.57 -23.13
N ALA A 585 -49.63 21.15 -23.68
CA ALA A 585 -49.46 19.83 -24.30
C ALA A 585 -49.60 18.67 -23.29
N ARG A 586 -49.24 18.88 -22.02
CA ARG A 586 -49.51 17.92 -20.93
C ARG A 586 -50.98 17.93 -20.46
N GLY A 587 -51.72 19.01 -20.72
CA GLY A 587 -53.16 19.11 -20.45
C GLY A 587 -54.06 18.40 -21.46
N GLU A 588 -53.56 18.08 -22.66
CA GLU A 588 -54.34 17.50 -23.76
C GLU A 588 -54.28 15.96 -23.90
N LYS A 589 -53.79 15.24 -22.88
CA LYS A 589 -53.96 13.77 -22.82
C LYS A 589 -55.13 13.38 -21.90
N THR A 590 -56.36 13.63 -22.33
CA THR A 590 -57.57 13.04 -21.72
C THR A 590 -57.83 11.64 -22.28
N PHE A 591 -57.60 10.60 -21.47
CA PHE A 591 -58.19 9.26 -21.70
C PHE A 591 -59.68 9.26 -21.31
N PRO A 592 -60.59 8.64 -22.08
CA PRO A 592 -62.01 8.61 -21.72
C PRO A 592 -62.27 7.47 -20.72
N LYS A 593 -62.77 7.80 -19.52
CA LYS A 593 -63.38 6.81 -18.62
C LYS A 593 -64.86 7.08 -18.41
N LYS A 594 -65.65 6.06 -18.71
CA LYS A 594 -67.12 5.99 -18.63
C LYS A 594 -67.64 6.16 -17.19
N ARG A 595 -68.81 6.79 -17.12
CA ARG A 595 -69.76 6.93 -16.00
C ARG A 595 -69.84 5.74 -15.02
N LYS A 596 -69.98 6.04 -13.73
CA LYS A 596 -71.19 5.70 -12.94
C LYS A 596 -71.36 6.63 -11.73
N GLN A 597 -72.61 7.06 -11.54
CA GLN A 597 -73.17 7.85 -10.44
C GLN A 597 -72.93 7.18 -9.08
N VAL A 598 -72.84 7.95 -7.99
CA VAL A 598 -73.80 7.99 -6.86
C VAL A 598 -73.62 9.33 -6.10
N GLU A 599 -74.74 10.00 -5.82
CA GLU A 599 -74.88 11.21 -5.00
C GLU A 599 -74.65 10.93 -3.50
N ALA A 600 -74.15 11.92 -2.74
CA ALA A 600 -74.95 12.62 -1.71
C ALA A 600 -74.11 13.38 -0.67
N LYS A 601 -74.37 14.70 -0.62
CA LYS A 601 -74.61 15.57 0.56
C LYS A 601 -73.47 16.05 1.48
N TYR A 602 -73.73 17.29 1.95
CA TYR A 602 -73.04 18.16 2.93
C TYR A 602 -71.79 18.88 2.37
N GLY A 603 -71.67 20.22 2.30
CA GLY A 603 -72.17 21.31 3.16
C GLY A 603 -71.29 21.38 4.41
N GLY A 604 -70.49 22.39 4.73
CA GLY A 604 -70.15 23.70 4.20
C GLY A 604 -69.07 24.30 5.13
N ALA A 605 -68.52 25.47 4.79
CA ALA A 605 -67.60 26.31 5.57
C ALA A 605 -66.22 25.67 5.90
N GLY A 606 -65.07 26.32 5.69
CA GLY A 606 -64.79 27.74 5.85
C GLY A 606 -63.88 27.88 7.08
N ASP A 607 -62.57 27.94 6.86
CA ASP A 607 -61.69 29.01 7.34
C ASP A 607 -60.21 28.60 7.22
N SER A 608 -59.42 29.57 6.77
CA SER A 608 -58.02 29.55 6.44
C SER A 608 -57.15 29.86 7.67
N GLY A 609 -56.18 28.99 7.94
CA GLY A 609 -55.11 29.21 8.91
C GLY A 609 -53.74 28.92 8.31
N LEU A 610 -52.97 29.98 8.11
CA LEU A 610 -51.59 30.04 7.63
C LEU A 610 -50.62 29.45 8.67
N GLN A 611 -49.79 28.48 8.26
CA GLN A 611 -48.30 28.50 8.30
C GLN A 611 -47.60 27.19 8.69
N LYS A 612 -46.63 26.88 7.81
CA LYS A 612 -45.27 26.33 8.04
C LYS A 612 -45.01 24.83 7.90
N LYS A 613 -44.19 24.60 6.85
CA LYS A 613 -42.94 23.82 6.78
C LYS A 613 -43.04 22.37 6.30
N ARG A 614 -42.44 22.13 5.14
CA ARG A 614 -41.28 21.21 5.04
C ARG A 614 -40.37 21.59 3.86
N LYS A 615 -39.08 21.74 4.19
CA LYS A 615 -37.93 21.98 3.31
C LYS A 615 -37.46 20.65 2.72
N VAL A 616 -37.00 20.65 1.47
CA VAL A 616 -36.03 19.68 0.95
C VAL A 616 -34.78 20.45 0.54
N LYS A 617 -33.62 19.95 1.00
CA LYS A 617 -32.27 20.48 0.84
C LYS A 617 -31.76 20.22 -0.58
N LEU A 618 -31.19 21.24 -1.22
CA LEU A 618 -30.25 21.09 -2.33
C LEU A 618 -28.87 21.49 -1.80
N THR A 619 -27.90 20.60 -1.90
CA THR A 619 -26.53 20.74 -1.39
C THR A 619 -25.70 21.64 -2.30
N LYS A 620 -25.15 22.72 -1.74
CA LYS A 620 -24.07 23.51 -2.33
C LYS A 620 -22.75 22.75 -2.16
N ASN A 621 -22.12 22.35 -3.27
CA ASN A 621 -20.69 22.05 -3.30
C ASN A 621 -19.95 23.33 -3.71
N MET A 622 -19.31 23.97 -2.73
CA MET A 622 -18.32 25.02 -2.94
C MET A 622 -17.00 24.36 -3.29
N GLY A 623 -16.68 24.31 -4.59
CA GLY A 623 -15.33 24.03 -5.07
C GLY A 623 -14.41 25.18 -4.68
N ARG A 624 -13.34 24.84 -3.96
CA ARG A 624 -12.27 25.73 -3.53
C ARG A 624 -11.55 26.32 -4.75
N LEU A 625 -11.59 27.64 -4.87
CA LEU A 625 -10.69 28.41 -5.73
C LEU A 625 -9.29 28.31 -5.11
N PHE A 626 -8.34 27.66 -5.78
CA PHE A 626 -6.92 27.72 -5.44
C PHE A 626 -6.43 29.15 -5.71
N THR A 627 -6.21 29.93 -4.65
CA THR A 627 -5.58 31.25 -4.73
C THR A 627 -4.06 31.09 -4.61
N PHE A 628 -3.35 31.33 -5.72
CA PHE A 628 -1.94 31.73 -5.67
C PHE A 628 -1.89 33.21 -5.26
N SER A 629 -1.83 33.48 -3.96
CA SER A 629 -1.45 34.78 -3.43
C SER A 629 -0.61 34.62 -2.18
N ARG A 630 0.71 34.68 -2.35
CA ARG A 630 1.62 35.20 -1.33
C ARG A 630 2.92 35.67 -1.97
N ALA A 631 3.10 36.98 -2.04
CA ALA A 631 4.38 37.68 -1.90
C ALA A 631 4.16 39.18 -2.06
N LEU A 632 3.99 39.90 -0.94
CA LEU A 632 4.62 41.18 -0.62
C LEU A 632 3.89 41.75 0.60
N GLU A 633 4.51 41.67 1.78
CA GLU A 633 4.51 42.74 2.78
C GLU A 633 5.48 42.35 3.90
N VAL A 634 6.42 43.27 4.17
CA VAL A 634 7.42 43.24 5.24
C VAL A 634 6.91 44.11 6.39
N CYS A 635 7.12 43.62 7.61
CA CYS A 635 7.19 44.26 8.94
C CYS A 635 6.65 45.70 9.11
N ASP A 636 5.85 45.95 10.17
CA ASP A 636 6.38 46.15 11.52
C ASP A 636 5.31 46.25 12.62
N SER A 637 5.69 45.74 13.80
CA SER A 637 5.38 46.20 15.17
C SER A 637 4.01 46.01 15.86
N ALA A 638 4.14 45.36 17.05
CA ALA A 638 3.59 45.72 18.36
C ALA A 638 2.32 45.00 18.90
N GLU A 639 2.58 43.97 19.72
CA GLU A 639 1.80 43.54 20.90
C GLU A 639 1.81 44.61 22.02
N PRO A 640 0.83 44.63 22.96
CA PRO A 640 0.98 43.84 24.21
C PRO A 640 -0.30 43.21 24.82
N ALA A 641 -0.10 42.00 25.35
CA ALA A 641 -0.62 41.35 26.57
C ALA A 641 -1.80 41.94 27.39
N VAL A 642 -2.67 41.07 27.95
CA VAL A 642 -2.78 40.77 29.41
C VAL A 642 -3.72 39.57 29.72
N LYS A 643 -3.20 38.75 30.65
CA LYS A 643 -3.60 37.57 31.45
C LYS A 643 -4.99 37.45 32.14
N LYS A 644 -5.25 36.18 32.53
CA LYS A 644 -6.05 35.60 33.65
C LYS A 644 -7.58 35.58 33.44
N VAL A 645 -8.30 34.48 33.74
CA VAL A 645 -8.62 33.97 35.10
C VAL A 645 -8.86 32.43 35.12
N LYS A 646 -8.47 31.80 36.23
CA LYS A 646 -8.75 30.43 36.71
C LYS A 646 -9.77 30.50 37.88
N GLU A 647 -10.31 29.34 38.27
CA GLU A 647 -11.08 29.00 39.51
C GLU A 647 -12.61 29.18 39.42
N GLU A 648 -13.41 28.10 39.42
CA GLU A 648 -13.81 27.16 40.51
C GLU A 648 -15.05 27.66 41.28
N ILE A 649 -16.16 26.90 41.18
CA ILE A 649 -17.15 26.71 42.25
C ILE A 649 -17.55 25.23 42.24
N LYS A 650 -17.64 24.69 43.47
CA LYS A 650 -17.77 23.30 43.90
C LYS A 650 -19.16 23.09 44.56
N GLU A 651 -19.56 21.82 44.70
CA GLU A 651 -20.54 21.27 45.69
C GLU A 651 -22.01 21.67 45.55
N GLU A 652 -23.03 20.88 45.90
CA GLU A 652 -23.31 19.46 46.22
C GLU A 652 -24.84 19.46 46.51
N LEU A 653 -25.56 18.35 46.31
CA LEU A 653 -26.75 17.93 47.10
C LEU A 653 -27.27 16.57 46.59
N GLN A 654 -27.21 15.59 47.48
CA GLN A 654 -27.82 14.25 47.43
C GLN A 654 -29.31 14.34 47.84
N GLU A 655 -30.22 13.47 47.38
CA GLU A 655 -30.83 12.26 48.02
C GLU A 655 -32.22 12.10 47.30
N GLU A 656 -32.92 10.98 47.14
CA GLU A 656 -32.99 9.69 47.85
C GLU A 656 -33.77 8.65 46.99
N ASN A 657 -33.68 7.37 47.39
CA ASN A 657 -34.36 6.17 46.83
C ASN A 657 -35.90 6.13 47.08
N PRO A 658 -36.61 5.07 46.64
CA PRO A 658 -36.79 3.95 47.57
C PRO A 658 -36.66 2.53 46.97
N THR A 659 -36.31 1.65 47.90
CA THR A 659 -36.08 0.19 47.92
C THR A 659 -37.34 -0.68 47.97
N SER A 660 -37.18 -1.99 47.68
CA SER A 660 -37.71 -3.21 48.38
C SER A 660 -38.05 -4.31 47.35
N ASP A 661 -37.96 -5.62 47.56
CA ASP A 661 -37.29 -6.52 48.51
C ASP A 661 -37.37 -7.95 47.91
N LYS A 662 -36.45 -8.80 48.37
CA LYS A 662 -36.27 -10.28 48.38
C LYS A 662 -37.44 -11.22 48.00
N GLN A 663 -37.12 -12.39 47.42
CA GLN A 663 -37.04 -13.70 48.13
C GLN A 663 -36.72 -14.91 47.23
N GLU A 664 -35.88 -15.80 47.77
CA GLU A 664 -35.61 -17.20 47.38
C GLU A 664 -36.80 -18.12 47.72
N ASP A 665 -36.99 -19.26 47.03
CA ASP A 665 -36.93 -20.61 47.62
C ASP A 665 -37.14 -21.72 46.56
N SER A 666 -36.88 -22.95 46.99
CA SER A 666 -36.45 -24.15 46.30
C SER A 666 -37.51 -25.27 46.21
N SER A 667 -37.21 -26.26 45.34
CA SER A 667 -37.53 -27.70 45.43
C SER A 667 -38.89 -28.26 44.95
N ARG A 668 -38.82 -29.29 44.07
CA ARG A 668 -39.44 -30.65 44.17
C ARG A 668 -39.26 -31.46 42.85
N VAL A 669 -38.47 -32.54 42.84
CA VAL A 669 -38.77 -33.99 43.09
C VAL A 669 -39.02 -34.80 41.80
N ILE A 670 -38.44 -36.00 41.80
CA ILE A 670 -38.08 -36.99 40.77
C ILE A 670 -39.27 -37.83 40.27
N SER A 671 -39.19 -38.35 39.03
CA SER A 671 -39.65 -39.70 38.67
C SER A 671 -38.86 -40.25 37.47
N GLU A 672 -38.31 -41.46 37.62
CA GLU A 672 -37.56 -42.24 36.63
C GLU A 672 -38.48 -43.15 35.77
N GLU A 673 -37.88 -43.58 34.65
CA GLU A 673 -38.10 -44.82 33.87
C GLU A 673 -38.76 -44.78 32.47
N GLU A 674 -38.14 -45.59 31.61
CA GLU A 674 -38.48 -46.09 30.27
C GLU A 674 -37.96 -45.36 29.01
N SER A 675 -36.71 -45.71 28.68
CA SER A 675 -36.23 -46.39 27.46
C SER A 675 -36.73 -45.99 26.04
N ASN A 676 -35.71 -45.65 25.25
CA ASN A 676 -35.49 -45.86 23.81
C ASN A 676 -36.14 -44.97 22.74
N SER A 677 -35.26 -44.57 21.81
CA SER A 677 -35.48 -43.91 20.52
C SER A 677 -35.69 -42.39 20.56
N ARG A 678 -34.59 -41.62 20.54
CA ARG A 678 -34.62 -40.21 20.12
C ARG A 678 -33.78 -39.98 18.87
N VAL A 679 -34.48 -39.70 17.78
CA VAL A 679 -33.96 -39.04 16.58
C VAL A 679 -33.52 -37.63 17.01
N ILE A 680 -32.24 -37.30 16.86
CA ILE A 680 -31.71 -35.98 17.20
C ILE A 680 -32.13 -34.98 16.11
N LEU A 681 -33.03 -34.06 16.47
CA LEU A 681 -33.38 -32.90 15.67
C LEU A 681 -32.23 -31.89 15.65
N HIS A 682 -31.96 -31.33 14.48
CA HIS A 682 -30.88 -30.36 14.24
C HIS A 682 -30.99 -29.13 15.15
N GLY A 683 -29.96 -28.90 15.97
CA GLY A 683 -29.77 -27.62 16.68
C GLY A 683 -29.54 -27.69 18.19
N GLU A 684 -29.53 -28.86 18.84
CA GLU A 684 -29.20 -28.95 20.26
C GLU A 684 -27.70 -28.71 20.53
N SER A 685 -27.39 -27.66 21.28
CA SER A 685 -26.05 -27.44 21.85
C SER A 685 -25.85 -28.41 23.01
N VAL A 686 -25.27 -29.59 22.74
CA VAL A 686 -24.80 -30.48 23.80
C VAL A 686 -23.69 -29.77 24.56
N LYS A 687 -23.91 -29.53 25.87
CA LYS A 687 -22.94 -28.90 26.78
C LYS A 687 -21.65 -29.73 26.83
N HIS A 688 -20.51 -29.04 26.79
CA HIS A 688 -19.19 -29.65 26.93
C HIS A 688 -19.05 -30.35 28.28
N ASP A 689 -18.49 -31.55 28.29
CA ASP A 689 -18.15 -32.29 29.52
C ASP A 689 -16.61 -32.31 29.65
N PRO A 690 -16.02 -31.44 30.50
CA PRO A 690 -14.57 -31.31 30.63
C PRO A 690 -13.86 -32.59 31.11
N SER A 691 -14.60 -33.54 31.69
CA SER A 691 -14.03 -34.81 32.19
C SER A 691 -13.60 -35.75 31.06
N LYS A 692 -14.09 -35.51 29.84
CA LYS A 692 -13.87 -36.36 28.65
C LYS A 692 -12.85 -35.81 27.66
N ASP A 693 -12.22 -34.69 27.96
CA ASP A 693 -11.21 -34.06 27.09
C ASP A 693 -10.00 -34.96 26.86
N ASN A 694 -9.62 -35.75 27.86
CA ASN A 694 -8.49 -36.68 27.78
C ASN A 694 -8.73 -37.91 26.89
N ILE A 695 -9.98 -38.14 26.47
CA ILE A 695 -10.39 -39.28 25.62
C ILE A 695 -11.02 -38.84 24.29
N THR A 696 -11.01 -37.53 24.01
CA THR A 696 -11.67 -36.96 22.82
C THR A 696 -10.66 -36.24 21.92
N VAL A 697 -10.77 -36.43 20.60
CA VAL A 697 -10.01 -35.67 19.60
C VAL A 697 -10.90 -34.74 18.80
N PHE A 698 -10.36 -33.57 18.47
CA PHE A 698 -10.95 -32.63 17.52
C PHE A 698 -10.41 -32.91 16.11
N VAL A 699 -11.31 -33.05 15.15
CA VAL A 699 -10.98 -33.37 13.76
C VAL A 699 -11.49 -32.23 12.87
N SER A 700 -10.62 -31.62 12.08
CA SER A 700 -10.96 -30.49 11.20
C SER A 700 -10.45 -30.65 9.77
N ASN A 701 -10.93 -29.79 8.87
CA ASN A 701 -10.73 -29.88 7.42
C ASN A 701 -11.33 -31.14 6.77
N LEU A 702 -12.42 -31.64 7.35
CA LEU A 702 -13.24 -32.69 6.75
C LEU A 702 -14.00 -32.14 5.55
N ASP A 703 -14.12 -32.92 4.48
CA ASP A 703 -14.99 -32.56 3.36
C ASP A 703 -16.46 -32.45 3.81
N PHE A 704 -17.18 -31.47 3.26
CA PHE A 704 -18.55 -31.17 3.68
C PHE A 704 -19.55 -32.29 3.37
N SER A 705 -19.19 -33.23 2.49
CA SER A 705 -19.95 -34.43 2.13
C SER A 705 -19.67 -35.64 3.03
N VAL A 706 -18.70 -35.56 3.95
CA VAL A 706 -18.31 -36.67 4.82
C VAL A 706 -19.42 -37.00 5.83
N GLU A 707 -19.77 -38.27 5.90
CA GLU A 707 -20.71 -38.85 6.86
C GLU A 707 -19.98 -39.56 8.01
N ASP A 708 -20.69 -39.75 9.12
CA ASP A 708 -20.15 -40.26 10.38
C ASP A 708 -19.49 -41.64 10.22
N GLU A 709 -19.97 -42.48 9.28
CA GLU A 709 -19.43 -43.80 8.98
C GLU A 709 -18.01 -43.77 8.39
N ILE A 710 -17.70 -42.79 7.54
CA ILE A 710 -16.38 -42.65 6.91
C ILE A 710 -15.36 -42.21 7.96
N VAL A 711 -15.74 -41.28 8.84
CA VAL A 711 -14.90 -40.84 9.96
C VAL A 711 -14.67 -41.99 10.94
N LYS A 712 -15.69 -42.81 11.20
CA LYS A 712 -15.55 -44.00 12.03
C LYS A 712 -14.53 -44.99 11.46
N GLY A 713 -14.64 -45.34 10.18
CA GLY A 713 -13.73 -46.28 9.53
C GLY A 713 -12.28 -45.79 9.47
N PHE A 714 -12.07 -44.47 9.42
CA PHE A 714 -10.73 -43.87 9.47
C PHE A 714 -10.07 -44.01 10.85
N PHE A 715 -10.82 -43.80 11.93
CA PHE A 715 -10.30 -43.81 13.31
C PHE A 715 -10.44 -45.15 14.04
N GLU A 716 -11.14 -46.13 13.46
CA GLU A 716 -11.31 -47.48 14.05
C GLU A 716 -9.97 -48.19 14.28
N LYS A 717 -8.95 -47.90 13.46
CA LYS A 717 -7.59 -48.43 13.62
C LYS A 717 -6.87 -47.88 14.86
N CYS A 718 -7.33 -46.77 15.43
CA CYS A 718 -6.73 -46.12 16.59
C CYS A 718 -7.25 -46.66 17.93
N GLY A 719 -8.52 -47.09 17.98
CA GLY A 719 -9.18 -47.62 19.17
C GLY A 719 -10.70 -47.71 19.01
N GLU A 720 -11.38 -48.26 20.01
CA GLU A 720 -12.85 -48.35 20.04
C GLU A 720 -13.47 -46.96 20.25
N ILE A 721 -14.38 -46.57 19.33
CA ILE A 721 -15.00 -45.24 19.29
C ILE A 721 -16.34 -45.29 20.02
N THR A 722 -16.48 -44.46 21.05
CA THR A 722 -17.69 -44.33 21.88
C THR A 722 -18.72 -43.41 21.22
N ASN A 723 -18.26 -42.30 20.62
CA ASN A 723 -19.15 -41.29 20.04
C ASN A 723 -18.46 -40.49 18.92
N ILE A 724 -19.22 -40.12 17.89
CA ILE A 724 -18.78 -39.23 16.80
C ILE A 724 -19.77 -38.09 16.70
N ARG A 725 -19.28 -36.85 16.79
CA ARG A 725 -20.09 -35.65 16.71
C ARG A 725 -19.59 -34.75 15.58
N LEU A 726 -20.18 -34.87 14.40
CA LEU A 726 -19.96 -33.92 13.31
C LEU A 726 -20.76 -32.64 13.54
N VAL A 727 -20.10 -31.49 13.46
CA VAL A 727 -20.77 -30.20 13.67
C VAL A 727 -21.44 -29.76 12.38
N ARG A 728 -22.77 -29.72 12.38
CA ARG A 728 -23.60 -29.28 11.26
C ARG A 728 -24.21 -27.91 11.54
N ASN A 729 -24.45 -27.13 10.50
CA ASN A 729 -25.12 -25.83 10.59
C ASN A 729 -26.64 -26.00 10.75
N TYR A 730 -27.38 -24.92 11.03
CA TYR A 730 -28.85 -24.95 11.17
C TYR A 730 -29.61 -25.45 9.92
N LYS A 731 -28.96 -25.43 8.74
CA LYS A 731 -29.48 -25.99 7.47
C LYS A 731 -29.02 -27.45 7.20
N GLY A 732 -28.37 -28.08 8.16
CA GLY A 732 -27.87 -29.46 8.12
C GLY A 732 -26.64 -29.77 7.27
N LYS A 733 -26.02 -28.75 6.69
CA LYS A 733 -24.71 -28.88 6.05
C LYS A 733 -23.59 -28.97 7.09
N SER A 734 -22.66 -29.90 6.91
CA SER A 734 -21.45 -30.03 7.74
C SER A 734 -20.66 -28.72 7.76
N LYS A 735 -20.04 -28.38 8.89
CA LYS A 735 -19.09 -27.28 9.00
C LYS A 735 -17.64 -27.71 8.74
N GLY A 736 -17.42 -28.97 8.34
CA GLY A 736 -16.09 -29.49 8.00
C GLY A 736 -15.21 -29.82 9.21
N PHE A 737 -15.81 -30.01 10.38
CA PHE A 737 -15.11 -30.45 11.59
C PHE A 737 -16.04 -31.23 12.53
N GLY A 738 -15.46 -32.00 13.44
CA GLY A 738 -16.17 -32.82 14.41
C GLY A 738 -15.31 -33.29 15.57
N TYR A 739 -15.92 -34.02 16.49
CA TYR A 739 -15.27 -34.59 17.67
C TYR A 739 -15.43 -36.11 17.66
N VAL A 740 -14.36 -36.83 18.01
CA VAL A 740 -14.35 -38.29 18.12
C VAL A 740 -13.94 -38.65 19.54
N GLU A 741 -14.84 -39.30 20.27
CA GLU A 741 -14.65 -39.78 21.64
C GLU A 741 -14.26 -41.26 21.61
N PHE A 742 -13.13 -41.61 22.22
CA PHE A 742 -12.63 -42.98 22.34
C PHE A 742 -12.90 -43.55 23.73
N THR A 743 -12.82 -44.87 23.88
CA THR A 743 -12.92 -45.54 25.19
C THR A 743 -11.65 -45.42 26.03
N ASP A 744 -10.48 -45.30 25.39
CA ASP A 744 -9.17 -45.27 26.04
C ASP A 744 -8.35 -44.03 25.63
N SER A 745 -7.61 -43.45 26.57
CA SER A 745 -6.75 -42.27 26.34
C SER A 745 -5.54 -42.59 25.45
N ASN A 746 -5.11 -43.86 25.38
CA ASN A 746 -4.06 -44.28 24.46
C ASN A 746 -4.48 -44.20 22.99
N ALA A 747 -5.80 -44.31 22.70
CA ALA A 747 -6.33 -44.18 21.35
C ALA A 747 -6.19 -42.74 20.83
N VAL A 748 -6.28 -41.73 21.72
CA VAL A 748 -6.05 -40.31 21.40
C VAL A 748 -4.62 -40.09 20.90
N LEU A 749 -3.62 -40.69 21.55
CA LEU A 749 -2.21 -40.58 21.12
C LEU A 749 -1.96 -41.24 19.75
N LYS A 750 -2.70 -42.29 19.41
CA LYS A 750 -2.64 -42.93 18.09
C LYS A 750 -3.37 -42.12 17.03
N ALA A 751 -4.51 -41.53 17.37
CA ALA A 751 -5.28 -40.66 16.46
C ALA A 751 -4.51 -39.38 16.09
N LEU A 752 -3.75 -38.80 17.02
CA LEU A 752 -2.87 -37.65 16.75
C LEU A 752 -1.75 -37.96 15.74
N LYS A 753 -1.36 -39.24 15.57
CA LYS A 753 -0.37 -39.64 14.55
C LYS A 753 -0.95 -39.71 13.14
N LEU A 754 -2.27 -39.65 13.00
CA LEU A 754 -2.97 -39.57 11.71
C LEU A 754 -3.25 -38.12 11.28
N ASP A 755 -2.57 -37.14 11.90
CA ASP A 755 -2.62 -35.74 11.46
C ASP A 755 -2.04 -35.62 10.04
N ARG A 756 -2.76 -34.91 9.16
CA ARG A 756 -2.45 -34.67 7.73
C ARG A 756 -2.60 -35.85 6.79
N GLU A 757 -3.20 -36.94 7.24
CA GLU A 757 -3.61 -38.05 6.38
C GLU A 757 -4.87 -37.70 5.56
N PHE A 758 -5.07 -38.36 4.41
CA PHE A 758 -6.09 -37.95 3.44
C PHE A 758 -7.42 -38.68 3.60
N ILE A 759 -8.52 -37.93 3.72
CA ILE A 759 -9.90 -38.43 3.56
C ILE A 759 -10.53 -37.71 2.38
N ASN A 760 -11.02 -38.47 1.38
CA ASN A 760 -11.62 -37.92 0.14
C ASN A 760 -10.75 -36.87 -0.56
N GLY A 761 -9.42 -37.08 -0.60
CA GLY A 761 -8.48 -36.17 -1.26
C GLY A 761 -8.15 -34.89 -0.48
N ARG A 762 -8.61 -34.75 0.77
CA ARG A 762 -8.28 -33.62 1.65
C ARG A 762 -7.50 -34.09 2.88
N PRO A 763 -6.42 -33.39 3.28
CA PRO A 763 -5.67 -33.71 4.49
C PRO A 763 -6.50 -33.34 5.73
N VAL A 764 -6.67 -34.29 6.63
CA VAL A 764 -7.45 -34.11 7.86
C VAL A 764 -6.53 -33.64 8.99
N PHE A 765 -6.98 -32.66 9.77
CA PHE A 765 -6.22 -32.19 10.93
C PHE A 765 -6.79 -32.78 12.22
N VAL A 766 -5.95 -33.42 13.03
CA VAL A 766 -6.35 -34.06 14.29
C VAL A 766 -5.64 -33.37 15.44
N SER A 767 -6.41 -32.87 16.41
CA SER A 767 -5.91 -32.16 17.59
C SER A 767 -6.57 -32.68 18.87
N ARG A 768 -5.99 -32.41 20.04
CA ARG A 768 -6.63 -32.75 21.32
C ARG A 768 -7.88 -31.90 21.52
N CYS A 769 -8.90 -32.46 22.18
CA CYS A 769 -10.10 -31.72 22.55
C CYS A 769 -9.76 -30.76 23.70
N GLU A 770 -9.77 -29.44 23.41
CA GLU A 770 -9.58 -28.39 24.41
C GLU A 770 -10.77 -27.41 24.38
N ASP A 771 -11.19 -26.97 25.57
CA ASP A 771 -12.37 -26.13 25.74
C ASP A 771 -12.09 -24.70 25.23
N ARG A 772 -12.96 -24.21 24.34
CA ARG A 772 -12.73 -22.97 23.56
C ARG A 772 -12.79 -21.69 24.42
N SER A 773 -13.22 -21.80 25.68
CA SER A 773 -13.16 -20.71 26.68
C SER A 773 -11.78 -20.52 27.30
N VAL A 774 -10.92 -21.55 27.27
CA VAL A 774 -9.53 -21.48 27.76
C VAL A 774 -8.56 -21.19 26.60
N ALA A 775 -8.90 -21.60 25.37
CA ALA A 775 -8.09 -21.40 24.16
C ALA A 775 -8.04 -19.96 23.60
N LYS A 776 -8.81 -18.99 24.16
CA LYS A 776 -8.79 -17.58 23.71
C LYS A 776 -7.58 -16.78 24.19
N SER A 777 -6.64 -17.40 24.91
CA SER A 777 -5.35 -16.82 25.30
C SER A 777 -4.16 -17.28 24.43
N GLN A 778 -4.39 -18.05 23.35
CA GLN A 778 -3.33 -18.38 22.39
C GLN A 778 -3.81 -18.15 20.94
N PRO A 779 -3.30 -17.09 20.25
CA PRO A 779 -3.28 -17.05 18.80
C PRO A 779 -2.38 -18.18 18.27
N LEU A 780 -2.61 -18.59 17.02
CA LEU A 780 -1.82 -19.56 16.24
C LEU A 780 -0.34 -19.58 16.66
N LYS A 781 0.07 -20.59 17.43
CA LYS A 781 1.46 -20.98 17.50
C LYS A 781 1.85 -21.45 16.11
N VAL A 782 2.37 -20.54 15.28
CA VAL A 782 3.31 -20.93 14.23
C VAL A 782 4.40 -21.70 14.96
N ASN A 783 4.42 -23.01 14.73
CA ASN A 783 5.11 -23.96 15.58
C ASN A 783 6.58 -23.55 15.72
N SER A 784 6.97 -23.07 16.90
CA SER A 784 8.31 -22.53 17.14
C SER A 784 9.40 -23.58 16.89
N GLN A 785 9.06 -24.87 16.93
CA GLN A 785 9.97 -25.97 16.59
C GLN A 785 10.45 -25.95 15.12
N GLU A 786 9.60 -25.57 14.14
CA GLU A 786 10.02 -25.51 12.73
C GLU A 786 10.94 -24.32 12.44
N LYS A 787 10.76 -23.18 13.14
CA LYS A 787 11.69 -22.03 13.08
C LYS A 787 13.02 -22.34 13.79
N LYS A 788 12.96 -22.98 14.97
CA LYS A 788 14.12 -23.36 15.78
C LYS A 788 15.05 -24.34 15.05
N SER A 789 14.50 -25.27 14.26
CA SER A 789 15.32 -26.22 13.49
C SER A 789 16.04 -25.60 12.28
N ARG A 790 15.52 -24.50 11.70
CA ARG A 790 16.10 -23.88 10.48
C ARG A 790 17.29 -22.94 10.75
N PHE A 791 17.37 -22.32 11.92
CA PHE A 791 18.48 -21.40 12.28
C PHE A 791 19.82 -22.11 12.54
N ILE A 792 19.79 -23.45 12.68
CA ILE A 792 20.89 -24.26 13.23
C ILE A 792 21.83 -24.80 12.13
N THR A 793 21.32 -24.96 10.91
CA THR A 793 21.98 -25.66 9.79
C THR A 793 23.26 -25.01 9.29
N PHE A 794 23.44 -23.70 9.52
CA PHE A 794 24.56 -22.93 8.98
C PHE A 794 25.61 -22.54 10.03
N LEU A 795 25.35 -22.79 11.32
CA LEU A 795 26.34 -22.57 12.37
C LEU A 795 27.50 -23.58 12.29
N PRO A 796 28.74 -23.17 12.65
CA PRO A 796 29.86 -24.10 12.82
C PRO A 796 29.52 -25.23 13.79
N GLU A 797 30.03 -26.44 13.53
CA GLU A 797 29.64 -27.68 14.21
C GLU A 797 29.71 -27.60 15.74
N LYS A 798 30.79 -27.03 16.30
CA LYS A 798 30.92 -26.81 17.75
C LYS A 798 29.80 -25.93 18.33
N ARG A 799 29.41 -24.86 17.62
CA ARG A 799 28.34 -23.94 18.05
C ARG A 799 26.96 -24.55 17.86
N ARG A 800 26.80 -25.35 16.80
CA ARG A 800 25.58 -26.11 16.51
C ARG A 800 25.28 -27.14 17.60
N ALA A 801 26.29 -27.92 17.97
CA ALA A 801 26.17 -28.91 19.05
C ALA A 801 25.83 -28.24 20.39
N ALA A 802 26.45 -27.09 20.68
CA ALA A 802 26.17 -26.32 21.88
C ALA A 802 24.72 -25.79 21.92
N LEU A 803 24.20 -25.32 20.78
CA LEU A 803 22.81 -24.87 20.67
C LEU A 803 21.80 -26.03 20.83
N SER A 804 22.09 -27.19 20.24
CA SER A 804 21.28 -28.40 20.41
C SER A 804 21.21 -28.83 21.88
N HIS A 805 22.33 -28.79 22.58
CA HIS A 805 22.40 -29.10 24.00
C HIS A 805 21.65 -28.06 24.85
N PHE A 806 21.76 -26.77 24.52
CA PHE A 806 21.00 -25.70 25.18
C PHE A 806 19.49 -25.95 25.06
N TYR A 807 19.00 -26.35 23.88
CA TYR A 807 17.59 -26.66 23.66
C TYR A 807 17.12 -27.93 24.37
N GLN A 808 17.90 -29.00 24.35
CA GLN A 808 17.60 -30.22 25.11
C GLN A 808 17.47 -29.92 26.61
N ARG A 809 18.35 -29.08 27.15
CA ARG A 809 18.29 -28.67 28.56
C ARG A 809 17.02 -27.88 28.91
N LYS A 810 16.57 -27.03 27.98
CA LYS A 810 15.33 -26.24 28.15
C LYS A 810 14.07 -27.12 28.05
N GLU A 811 14.10 -28.16 27.22
CA GLU A 811 13.01 -29.15 27.12
C GLU A 811 12.95 -30.09 28.33
N GLU A 812 14.08 -30.40 28.98
CA GLU A 812 14.12 -31.22 30.20
C GLU A 812 13.65 -30.46 31.46
N GLN A 813 13.56 -29.13 31.40
CA GLN A 813 13.15 -28.25 32.50
C GLN A 813 11.68 -27.79 32.41
N LEU A 814 11.01 -28.08 31.29
CA LEU A 814 9.57 -27.88 31.05
C LEU A 814 8.81 -29.20 31.21
#